data_AF-A0A946DSA9-F1
#
_entry.id   AF-A0A946DSA9-F1
#
_cell.length_a   1.000
_cell.length_b   1.000
_cell.length_c   1.000
_cell.angle_alpha   90.00
_cell.angle_beta   90.00
_cell.angle_gamma   90.00
#
_symmetry.space_group_name_H-M   'P 1'
#
loop_
_entity.id
_entity.type
_entity.pdbx_description
1 polymer ?
#
loop_
_entity_poly.entity_id
_entity_poly.type
_entity_poly.pdbx_seq_one_letter_code
_entity_poly.pdbx_strand_id
1 'polypeptide(L)'
;MSETISVVCPMCGVSMKLKDRSKLGKKANCPNCSNPFVLAEATTSPTVPSQPPQRSKSGQTAGQRITAHQQRPGGGSKTGAIIGGGVVAVLLLVGVGLWASGLFSGGENPPAGPPVAEGEGKQPAAENKLDLSYLPADTELFVQLQLADAWQSPLLKQLADMPQVQSGLQEIQQNLGLAPADVASLTVGLSGVSNQAKQGTPAGPADIASAARDQFTAVARLNKSVDAESLKLAEHECKELQHGGKTYFLFQPPADVSDPDAPDLADNEPLAVFLAEPKLIVLGSEEQVKVAITTDGKQTRRAELDFVDPDQQLLIVFVPKEKSALTDNLPGGGGPDDPSGEMALVVANNLQAICVGVNVGSGIELQLQANCTDDKAAAQIKQLLDGVIAEGHAGLKDSAAAMFGFDQILEPVLASLKTSLDAATVNTSATISEETVAAVKQSGPQLMGMLMFSGMMPGNGGNGIPPIGPGSTEAQPMPTNLPTEAPDGLEVSGIVQWDENQIQQGDGKPLPPDMKLWIYLIGKQPQAAIAWGRVKIDKLTADGGRELKVKSPQFSPNDPIKRFIRVERGEYQNDHPQHGVKAVLSIPHPQQPVSSVTAAAGTVSLQVAGEQKTATLKNAPSLVGKPIVDPVIEKAGLVVEISKQGNALNLKVTKGNPFALVKVEAVDTAGKRLEMANGFRSEFNGQVSYGFFQNEGTPADFSLKLTLNMGIKQVDVPFDVADVRVPLPPDAPGNPPTSTDGIPAGLTIAGKTAWSRMQESDMDGKELPPALDVLVTMLGESAKKGIAWGFVKLKSVEGPDGLPLKLKVREFSFNGEPTKEFVRVKRGGFENRHPDDGMTAAITLEHPSKPIQNVAAIEGSVKLLFAKEQKTITVDAFPSRAGKAVSHPDLKPTGLRFKLERENMGFKLSLVGGNKNSLAKVEAVDADGKPLEDANVSRITFGKETYYGISSFGAKVPANAALKLTVNLGIEELDVPFRFENLSVPDLPIK
;
A
#
# COMPACT_ATOMS: atom_id res chain seq x y z
N MET A 1 63.89 -15.59 -14.45
CA MET A 1 62.54 -16.11 -14.72
C MET A 1 61.58 -14.95 -14.59
N SER A 2 60.85 -14.59 -15.65
CA SER A 2 59.92 -13.46 -15.61
C SER A 2 58.70 -13.81 -14.75
N GLU A 3 58.37 -12.92 -13.81
CA GLU A 3 57.18 -13.06 -12.97
C GLU A 3 55.92 -13.06 -13.85
N THR A 4 55.04 -14.04 -13.64
CA THR A 4 53.76 -14.12 -14.35
C THR A 4 52.72 -13.32 -13.59
N ILE A 5 52.01 -12.44 -14.29
CA ILE A 5 51.03 -11.52 -13.68
C ILE A 5 49.63 -11.96 -14.07
N SER A 6 48.69 -11.85 -13.13
CA SER A 6 47.30 -12.23 -13.35
C SER A 6 46.42 -11.00 -13.63
N VAL A 7 45.57 -11.10 -14.65
CA VAL A 7 44.60 -10.09 -15.10
C VAL A 7 43.24 -10.77 -15.19
N VAL A 8 42.17 -10.08 -14.77
CA VAL A 8 40.80 -10.62 -14.76
C VAL A 8 39.97 -9.92 -15.83
N CYS A 9 39.26 -10.69 -16.66
CA CYS A 9 38.35 -10.10 -17.64
C CYS A 9 37.11 -9.50 -16.93
N PRO A 10 36.79 -8.22 -17.12
CA PRO A 10 35.65 -7.58 -16.43
C PRO A 10 34.29 -8.11 -16.89
N MET A 11 34.21 -8.69 -18.09
CA MET A 11 32.95 -9.17 -18.65
C MET A 11 32.55 -10.58 -18.18
N CYS A 12 33.51 -11.44 -17.86
CA CYS A 12 33.21 -12.84 -17.49
C CYS A 12 33.95 -13.35 -16.25
N GLY A 13 34.78 -12.53 -15.60
CA GLY A 13 35.49 -12.88 -14.36
C GLY A 13 36.64 -13.87 -14.51
N VAL A 14 36.95 -14.36 -15.71
CA VAL A 14 38.05 -15.32 -15.91
C VAL A 14 39.41 -14.65 -15.72
N SER A 15 40.24 -15.25 -14.86
CA SER A 15 41.63 -14.86 -14.63
C SER A 15 42.57 -15.47 -15.68
N MET A 16 43.44 -14.66 -16.27
CA MET A 16 44.44 -15.09 -17.25
C MET A 16 45.85 -14.63 -16.85
N LYS A 17 46.85 -15.47 -17.14
CA LYS A 17 48.26 -15.20 -16.81
C LYS A 17 49.00 -14.58 -17.99
N LEU A 18 49.60 -13.41 -17.76
CA LEU A 18 50.49 -12.75 -18.70
C LEU A 18 51.94 -13.11 -18.38
N LYS A 19 52.68 -13.50 -19.42
CA LYS A 19 54.13 -13.81 -19.33
C LYS A 19 55.02 -12.56 -19.30
N ASP A 20 54.46 -11.39 -19.63
CA ASP A 20 55.17 -10.14 -19.76
C ASP A 20 54.31 -8.97 -19.25
N ARG A 21 54.84 -8.24 -18.27
CA ARG A 21 54.21 -7.06 -17.65
C ARG A 21 54.07 -5.89 -18.62
N SER A 22 54.87 -5.85 -19.69
CA SER A 22 54.81 -4.79 -20.72
C SER A 22 53.49 -4.76 -21.51
N LYS A 23 52.63 -5.79 -21.34
CA LYS A 23 51.30 -5.87 -21.95
C LYS A 23 50.19 -5.21 -21.13
N LEU A 24 50.45 -4.82 -19.89
CA LEU A 24 49.49 -4.05 -19.11
C LEU A 24 49.22 -2.70 -19.80
N GLY A 25 47.96 -2.27 -19.81
CA GLY A 25 47.50 -1.07 -20.52
C GLY A 25 47.22 -1.27 -22.02
N LYS A 26 47.49 -2.45 -22.61
CA LYS A 26 47.13 -2.76 -24.00
C LYS A 26 45.76 -3.43 -24.08
N LYS A 27 45.02 -3.17 -25.18
CA LYS A 27 43.78 -3.89 -25.51
C LYS A 27 44.09 -5.32 -25.96
N ALA A 28 43.38 -6.30 -25.41
CA ALA A 28 43.41 -7.69 -25.82
C ALA A 28 42.01 -8.32 -25.69
N ASN A 29 41.75 -9.37 -26.45
CA ASN A 29 40.47 -10.09 -26.36
C ASN A 29 40.54 -11.16 -25.28
N CYS A 30 39.48 -11.29 -24.48
CA CYS A 30 39.36 -12.38 -23.53
C CYS A 30 39.27 -13.73 -24.26
N PRO A 31 40.05 -14.75 -23.91
CA PRO A 31 40.00 -16.06 -24.58
C PRO A 31 38.70 -16.82 -24.30
N ASN A 32 37.93 -16.44 -23.27
CA ASN A 32 36.68 -17.11 -22.92
C ASN A 32 35.45 -16.47 -23.62
N CYS A 33 35.32 -15.14 -23.57
CA CYS A 33 34.14 -14.45 -24.13
C CYS A 33 34.43 -13.60 -25.37
N SER A 34 35.67 -13.59 -25.86
CA SER A 34 36.14 -12.82 -27.04
C SER A 34 36.02 -11.30 -26.96
N ASN A 35 35.47 -10.73 -25.88
CA ASN A 35 35.33 -9.29 -25.71
C ASN A 35 36.70 -8.59 -25.55
N PRO A 36 36.96 -7.48 -26.27
CA PRO A 36 38.17 -6.68 -26.11
C PRO A 36 38.14 -5.91 -24.78
N PHE A 37 39.22 -5.97 -24.01
CA PHE A 37 39.39 -5.18 -22.80
C PHE A 37 40.86 -4.75 -22.61
N VAL A 38 41.08 -3.71 -21.80
CA VAL A 38 42.42 -3.25 -21.46
C VAL A 38 42.97 -4.09 -20.31
N LEU A 39 44.15 -4.68 -20.49
CA LEU A 39 44.76 -5.55 -19.49
C LEU A 39 45.24 -4.72 -18.28
N ALA A 40 44.55 -4.84 -17.14
CA ALA A 40 44.89 -4.19 -15.87
C ALA A 40 45.20 -5.22 -14.77
N GLU A 41 46.29 -5.00 -14.03
CA GLU A 41 46.76 -5.91 -12.99
C GLU A 41 45.73 -6.03 -11.85
N ALA A 42 45.37 -7.26 -11.49
CA ALA A 42 44.37 -7.48 -10.45
C ALA A 42 44.92 -7.00 -9.09
N THR A 43 44.23 -6.05 -8.46
CA THR A 43 44.60 -5.55 -7.13
C THR A 43 44.34 -6.65 -6.10
N THR A 44 45.40 -7.25 -5.57
CA THR A 44 45.30 -8.32 -4.56
C THR A 44 44.76 -7.73 -3.24
N SER A 45 43.52 -8.07 -2.90
CA SER A 45 43.04 -7.99 -1.51
C SER A 45 43.74 -9.09 -0.67
N PRO A 46 44.01 -8.85 0.63
CA PRO A 46 44.85 -9.74 1.44
C PRO A 46 44.25 -11.14 1.61
N THR A 47 45.03 -12.15 1.21
CA THR A 47 44.68 -13.58 1.15
C THR A 47 44.75 -14.27 2.52
N VAL A 48 43.68 -14.99 2.89
CA VAL A 48 43.61 -15.93 4.03
C VAL A 48 44.30 -17.27 3.67
N PRO A 49 45.04 -17.93 4.58
CA PRO A 49 45.83 -19.13 4.26
C PRO A 49 44.97 -20.37 4.00
N SER A 50 45.27 -21.08 2.92
CA SER A 50 44.55 -22.29 2.47
C SER A 50 45.06 -23.57 3.15
N GLN A 51 44.13 -24.42 3.62
CA GLN A 51 44.40 -25.77 4.14
C GLN A 51 44.60 -26.82 3.03
N PRO A 52 45.27 -27.95 3.31
CA PRO A 52 45.76 -28.92 2.32
C PRO A 52 44.69 -29.94 1.85
N PRO A 53 44.90 -30.59 0.68
CA PRO A 53 43.85 -31.31 -0.02
C PRO A 53 43.58 -32.70 0.57
N GLN A 54 42.30 -33.01 0.80
CA GLN A 54 41.87 -34.37 1.14
C GLN A 54 41.58 -35.22 -0.11
N ARG A 55 41.89 -36.49 0.09
CA ARG A 55 42.09 -37.59 -0.85
C ARG A 55 40.75 -38.19 -1.28
N SER A 56 40.56 -38.38 -2.58
CA SER A 56 39.43 -39.17 -3.12
C SER A 56 39.59 -40.65 -2.79
N LYS A 57 38.50 -41.30 -2.37
CA LYS A 57 38.34 -42.75 -2.40
C LYS A 57 37.02 -43.14 -3.04
N SER A 58 37.18 -44.03 -4.01
CA SER A 58 36.21 -44.80 -4.79
C SER A 58 35.58 -45.96 -4.01
N GLY A 59 34.37 -46.35 -4.41
CA GLY A 59 33.74 -47.67 -4.18
C GLY A 59 32.21 -47.55 -4.18
N GLN A 60 31.49 -47.92 -5.24
CA GLN A 60 30.82 -49.23 -5.45
C GLN A 60 29.85 -49.59 -4.30
N THR A 61 28.56 -49.93 -4.47
CA THR A 61 27.83 -50.60 -5.58
C THR A 61 26.32 -50.59 -5.28
N ALA A 62 25.49 -50.74 -6.32
CA ALA A 62 24.16 -51.42 -6.41
C ALA A 62 23.05 -51.04 -5.39
N GLY A 63 21.81 -50.75 -5.76
CA GLY A 63 21.09 -50.80 -7.02
C GLY A 63 19.59 -50.91 -6.68
N GLN A 64 18.70 -50.32 -7.47
CA GLN A 64 17.34 -50.84 -7.69
C GLN A 64 16.67 -50.06 -8.82
N ARG A 65 15.85 -50.80 -9.55
CA ARG A 65 15.27 -50.53 -10.87
C ARG A 65 13.75 -50.48 -10.69
N ILE A 66 13.06 -49.89 -11.68
CA ILE A 66 11.59 -49.95 -11.95
C ILE A 66 10.82 -48.83 -11.21
N THR A 67 9.97 -47.97 -11.81
CA THR A 67 9.15 -48.04 -13.03
C THR A 67 8.85 -46.63 -13.58
N ALA A 68 8.78 -46.51 -14.90
CA ALA A 68 8.21 -45.36 -15.59
C ALA A 68 6.68 -45.38 -15.52
N HIS A 69 6.07 -44.26 -15.12
CA HIS A 69 4.62 -44.04 -15.25
C HIS A 69 4.37 -42.96 -16.32
N GLN A 70 3.63 -43.35 -17.36
CA GLN A 70 3.12 -42.52 -18.44
C GLN A 70 2.28 -41.35 -17.90
N GLN A 71 2.63 -40.12 -18.28
CA GLN A 71 1.75 -38.97 -18.16
C GLN A 71 0.71 -38.99 -19.30
N ARG A 72 -0.57 -38.93 -18.94
CA ARG A 72 -1.68 -38.67 -19.86
C ARG A 72 -1.87 -37.14 -20.03
N PRO A 73 -2.28 -36.67 -21.22
CA PRO A 73 -2.59 -35.27 -21.45
C PRO A 73 -4.04 -34.98 -21.01
N GLY A 74 -4.23 -33.94 -20.21
CA GLY A 74 -5.54 -33.38 -19.87
C GLY A 74 -5.32 -32.05 -19.15
N GLY A 75 -6.10 -31.00 -19.32
CA GLY A 75 -7.18 -30.67 -20.24
C GLY A 75 -7.36 -29.15 -20.05
N GLY A 76 -7.48 -28.39 -21.13
CA GLY A 76 -7.47 -26.93 -21.08
C GLY A 76 -8.63 -26.35 -20.26
N SER A 77 -8.31 -25.56 -19.24
CA SER A 77 -9.29 -24.74 -18.53
C SER A 77 -9.48 -23.41 -19.27
N LYS A 78 -10.75 -23.11 -19.58
CA LYS A 78 -11.19 -21.87 -20.21
C LYS A 78 -11.19 -20.75 -19.17
N THR A 79 -10.16 -19.93 -19.15
CA THR A 79 -10.13 -18.67 -18.40
C THR A 79 -9.91 -17.58 -19.43
N GLY A 80 -10.98 -16.95 -19.89
CA GLY A 80 -10.94 -15.89 -20.90
C GLY A 80 -12.03 -14.88 -20.61
N ALA A 81 -11.64 -13.69 -20.16
CA ALA A 81 -12.38 -12.42 -20.28
C ALA A 81 -11.67 -11.26 -19.53
N ILE A 82 -10.53 -10.75 -20.02
CA ILE A 82 -9.99 -9.41 -19.69
C ILE A 82 -9.44 -8.75 -20.97
N ILE A 83 -10.29 -8.36 -21.93
CA ILE A 83 -9.78 -8.18 -23.32
C ILE A 83 -10.09 -6.84 -24.00
N GLY A 84 -11.05 -6.04 -23.52
CA GLY A 84 -11.29 -4.69 -24.10
C GLY A 84 -10.67 -3.54 -23.29
N GLY A 85 -10.91 -3.53 -21.99
CA GLY A 85 -10.57 -2.40 -21.11
C GLY A 85 -9.12 -2.37 -20.62
N GLY A 86 -8.42 -3.52 -20.56
CA GLY A 86 -7.09 -3.62 -19.95
C GLY A 86 -5.99 -2.83 -20.68
N VAL A 87 -5.99 -2.85 -22.01
CA VAL A 87 -4.98 -2.14 -22.82
C VAL A 87 -5.21 -0.63 -22.76
N VAL A 88 -6.47 -0.18 -22.80
CA VAL A 88 -6.82 1.25 -22.67
C VAL A 88 -6.54 1.77 -21.25
N ALA A 89 -6.83 0.98 -20.21
CA ALA A 89 -6.57 1.34 -18.82
C ALA A 89 -5.08 1.44 -18.48
N VAL A 90 -4.25 0.49 -18.95
CA VAL A 90 -2.79 0.51 -18.75
C VAL A 90 -2.16 1.71 -19.47
N LEU A 91 -2.61 2.05 -20.67
CA LEU A 91 -2.08 3.19 -21.43
C LEU A 91 -2.52 4.54 -20.83
N LEU A 92 -3.75 4.65 -20.31
CA LEU A 92 -4.22 5.83 -19.57
C LEU A 92 -3.44 6.03 -18.25
N LEU A 93 -3.12 4.94 -17.53
CA LEU A 93 -2.37 5.02 -16.26
C LEU A 93 -0.93 5.50 -16.44
N VAL A 94 -0.26 5.10 -17.53
CA VAL A 94 1.11 5.56 -17.84
C VAL A 94 1.14 7.03 -18.26
N GLY A 95 0.14 7.49 -19.02
CA GLY A 95 0.04 8.89 -19.45
C GLY A 95 -0.29 9.87 -18.32
N VAL A 96 -1.20 9.49 -17.41
CA VAL A 96 -1.63 10.34 -16.28
C VAL A 96 -0.59 10.39 -15.16
N GLY A 97 0.14 9.29 -14.93
CA GLY A 97 1.17 9.21 -13.89
C GLY A 97 2.33 10.20 -14.05
N LEU A 98 2.64 10.62 -15.28
CA LEU A 98 3.69 11.60 -15.58
C LEU A 98 3.24 13.06 -15.35
N TRP A 99 1.94 13.35 -15.38
CA TRP A 99 1.40 14.71 -15.23
C TRP A 99 1.33 15.18 -13.77
N ALA A 100 1.13 14.25 -12.82
CA ALA A 100 0.82 14.59 -11.43
C ALA A 100 2.04 14.92 -10.52
N SER A 101 3.29 14.73 -10.95
CA SER A 101 4.42 14.61 -10.02
C SER A 101 5.55 15.67 -10.09
N GLY A 102 5.44 16.75 -10.88
CA GLY A 102 6.69 17.40 -11.38
C GLY A 102 6.98 18.88 -11.16
N LEU A 103 6.03 19.81 -11.06
CA LEU A 103 6.34 21.25 -11.23
C LEU A 103 5.53 22.10 -10.24
N PHE A 104 6.07 23.26 -9.83
CA PHE A 104 5.43 24.39 -9.10
C PHE A 104 5.77 24.54 -7.59
N SER A 105 6.85 25.27 -7.25
CA SER A 105 7.11 25.83 -5.89
C SER A 105 8.03 27.09 -5.83
N GLY A 106 7.44 28.29 -6.04
CA GLY A 106 7.65 29.62 -5.39
C GLY A 106 8.96 30.47 -5.42
N GLY A 107 8.84 31.75 -5.86
CA GLY A 107 9.80 32.88 -5.67
C GLY A 107 9.41 34.23 -6.36
N GLU A 108 9.89 35.40 -5.88
CA GLU A 108 9.27 36.77 -5.93
C GLU A 108 9.62 37.77 -7.11
N ASN A 109 8.85 38.89 -7.20
CA ASN A 109 8.56 39.91 -8.29
C ASN A 109 9.64 40.96 -8.72
N PRO A 110 9.52 41.70 -9.87
CA PRO A 110 8.82 43.04 -9.98
C PRO A 110 8.21 43.39 -11.41
N PRO A 111 7.82 44.64 -11.82
CA PRO A 111 6.44 45.06 -12.20
C PRO A 111 6.17 45.46 -13.69
N ALA A 112 4.89 45.72 -14.00
CA ALA A 112 4.22 45.68 -15.32
C ALA A 112 4.19 46.95 -16.22
N GLY A 113 3.81 46.76 -17.51
CA GLY A 113 3.38 47.77 -18.49
C GLY A 113 2.33 47.25 -19.52
N PRO A 114 1.58 48.12 -20.25
CA PRO A 114 0.21 47.88 -20.74
C PRO A 114 0.07 47.42 -22.23
N PRO A 115 -1.13 46.97 -22.69
CA PRO A 115 -1.32 46.18 -23.92
C PRO A 115 -1.77 46.98 -25.16
N VAL A 116 -1.60 46.41 -26.36
CA VAL A 116 -2.17 46.90 -27.64
C VAL A 116 -2.74 45.74 -28.47
N ALA A 117 -3.86 46.02 -29.14
CA ALA A 117 -4.85 45.11 -29.70
C ALA A 117 -4.55 44.52 -31.10
N GLU A 118 -5.12 43.34 -31.34
CA GLU A 118 -5.20 42.60 -32.61
C GLU A 118 -6.40 42.99 -33.49
N GLY A 119 -6.27 42.70 -34.79
CA GLY A 119 -7.35 42.75 -35.78
C GLY A 119 -7.32 41.52 -36.70
N GLU A 120 -8.49 40.88 -36.87
CA GLU A 120 -8.72 39.65 -37.63
C GLU A 120 -9.06 39.88 -39.12
N GLY A 121 -8.74 38.89 -39.97
CA GLY A 121 -9.28 38.70 -41.33
C GLY A 121 -9.43 37.21 -41.68
N LYS A 122 -10.62 36.80 -42.16
CA LYS A 122 -11.03 35.41 -42.41
C LYS A 122 -10.39 34.74 -43.63
N GLN A 123 -9.86 33.52 -43.43
CA GLN A 123 -9.31 32.58 -44.44
C GLN A 123 -10.18 31.29 -44.51
N PRO A 124 -10.28 30.59 -45.65
CA PRO A 124 -11.10 29.37 -45.82
C PRO A 124 -10.80 28.26 -44.79
N ALA A 125 -11.83 27.50 -44.41
CA ALA A 125 -11.78 26.48 -43.36
C ALA A 125 -10.86 25.31 -43.75
N ALA A 126 -9.58 25.42 -43.39
CA ALA A 126 -8.61 24.31 -43.46
C ALA A 126 -9.02 23.14 -42.54
N GLU A 127 -8.59 21.94 -42.90
CA GLU A 127 -8.81 20.69 -42.15
C GLU A 127 -8.01 20.67 -40.83
N ASN A 128 -8.39 19.80 -39.89
CA ASN A 128 -7.65 19.59 -38.64
C ASN A 128 -6.28 18.97 -38.94
N LYS A 129 -5.24 19.43 -38.23
CA LYS A 129 -3.91 18.78 -38.28
C LYS A 129 -3.93 17.37 -37.67
N LEU A 130 -4.75 17.17 -36.64
CA LEU A 130 -4.97 15.88 -36.01
C LEU A 130 -6.21 15.20 -36.60
N ASP A 131 -6.09 13.90 -36.83
CA ASP A 131 -7.22 13.07 -37.24
C ASP A 131 -8.05 12.67 -36.02
N LEU A 132 -9.08 13.45 -35.72
CA LEU A 132 -10.05 13.22 -34.65
C LEU A 132 -11.34 12.55 -35.18
N SER A 133 -11.28 11.83 -36.31
CA SER A 133 -12.50 11.33 -36.94
C SER A 133 -13.10 10.27 -36.05
N TYR A 134 -14.43 10.29 -35.95
CA TYR A 134 -15.23 9.44 -35.07
C TYR A 134 -15.13 9.76 -33.57
N LEU A 135 -14.27 10.69 -33.14
CA LEU A 135 -14.35 11.22 -31.78
C LEU A 135 -15.53 12.20 -31.64
N PRO A 136 -16.13 12.32 -30.43
CA PRO A 136 -17.11 13.36 -30.15
C PRO A 136 -16.53 14.75 -30.43
N ALA A 137 -17.32 15.62 -31.08
CA ALA A 137 -16.87 16.99 -31.39
C ALA A 137 -16.50 17.79 -30.13
N ASP A 138 -17.06 17.39 -28.99
CA ASP A 138 -16.91 18.01 -27.69
C ASP A 138 -15.88 17.29 -26.80
N THR A 139 -15.00 16.46 -27.38
CA THR A 139 -13.90 15.76 -26.68
C THR A 139 -12.99 16.78 -25.99
N GLU A 140 -12.86 16.65 -24.67
CA GLU A 140 -12.07 17.54 -23.82
C GLU A 140 -10.68 16.97 -23.54
N LEU A 141 -10.58 15.67 -23.34
CA LEU A 141 -9.31 14.98 -23.15
C LEU A 141 -9.19 13.91 -24.23
N PHE A 142 -8.07 13.86 -24.94
CA PHE A 142 -7.75 12.68 -25.73
C PHE A 142 -6.32 12.24 -25.58
N VAL A 143 -6.12 10.94 -25.71
CA VAL A 143 -4.81 10.28 -25.71
C VAL A 143 -4.65 9.57 -27.05
N GLN A 144 -3.62 9.92 -27.81
CA GLN A 144 -3.28 9.25 -29.06
C GLN A 144 -1.95 8.52 -28.90
N LEU A 145 -1.91 7.26 -29.29
CA LEU A 145 -0.70 6.43 -29.31
C LEU A 145 -0.46 5.92 -30.73
N GLN A 146 0.66 6.27 -31.34
CA GLN A 146 1.15 5.69 -32.60
C GLN A 146 1.82 4.34 -32.30
N LEU A 147 0.99 3.33 -32.03
CA LEU A 147 1.47 2.05 -31.47
C LEU A 147 2.50 1.38 -32.38
N ALA A 148 2.31 1.38 -33.70
CA ALA A 148 3.24 0.76 -34.63
C ALA A 148 4.65 1.38 -34.59
N ASP A 149 4.74 2.70 -34.42
CA ASP A 149 6.02 3.43 -34.41
C ASP A 149 6.68 3.35 -33.04
N ALA A 150 5.90 3.51 -31.97
CA ALA A 150 6.36 3.26 -30.60
C ALA A 150 6.94 1.84 -30.47
N TRP A 151 6.25 0.83 -31.02
CA TRP A 151 6.71 -0.57 -30.97
C TRP A 151 8.01 -0.84 -31.73
N GLN A 152 8.35 0.02 -32.69
CA GLN A 152 9.61 -0.07 -33.41
C GLN A 152 10.78 0.54 -32.64
N SER A 153 10.51 1.31 -31.57
CA SER A 153 11.55 1.92 -30.75
C SER A 153 12.47 0.86 -30.11
N PRO A 154 13.79 1.11 -30.03
CA PRO A 154 14.72 0.24 -29.33
C PRO A 154 14.32 -0.04 -27.89
N LEU A 155 13.73 0.94 -27.20
CA LEU A 155 13.30 0.81 -25.81
C LEU A 155 12.13 -0.17 -25.66
N LEU A 156 11.07 -0.02 -26.46
CA LEU A 156 9.90 -0.90 -26.36
C LEU A 156 10.19 -2.30 -26.88
N LYS A 157 11.09 -2.47 -27.84
CA LYS A 157 11.57 -3.81 -28.25
C LYS A 157 12.16 -4.59 -27.08
N GLN A 158 12.98 -3.94 -26.24
CA GLN A 158 13.55 -4.59 -25.06
C GLN A 158 12.49 -4.99 -24.02
N LEU A 159 11.40 -4.21 -23.91
CA LEU A 159 10.27 -4.55 -23.03
C LEU A 159 9.42 -5.68 -23.63
N ALA A 160 9.19 -5.65 -24.94
CA ALA A 160 8.48 -6.68 -25.67
C ALA A 160 9.16 -8.04 -25.62
N ASP A 161 10.49 -8.08 -25.42
CA ASP A 161 11.26 -9.31 -25.25
C ASP A 161 11.13 -9.94 -23.85
N MET A 162 10.49 -9.26 -22.89
CA MET A 162 10.25 -9.83 -21.57
C MET A 162 9.18 -10.94 -21.64
N PRO A 163 9.42 -12.14 -21.08
CA PRO A 163 8.50 -13.28 -21.19
C PRO A 163 7.06 -12.99 -20.74
N GLN A 164 6.90 -12.14 -19.72
CA GLN A 164 5.59 -11.71 -19.21
C GLN A 164 4.84 -10.87 -20.25
N VAL A 165 5.53 -9.92 -20.89
CA VAL A 165 4.97 -9.08 -21.94
C VAL A 165 4.61 -9.94 -23.15
N GLN A 166 5.49 -10.86 -23.57
CA GLN A 166 5.19 -11.79 -24.66
C GLN A 166 3.93 -12.63 -24.40
N SER A 167 3.75 -13.10 -23.16
CA SER A 167 2.58 -13.89 -22.78
C SER A 167 1.29 -13.06 -22.88
N GLY A 168 1.29 -11.83 -22.35
CA GLY A 168 0.14 -10.93 -22.46
C GLY A 168 -0.17 -10.52 -23.90
N LEU A 169 0.86 -10.28 -24.72
CA LEU A 169 0.69 -9.99 -26.15
C LEU A 169 0.14 -11.18 -26.92
N GLN A 170 0.59 -12.39 -26.59
CA GLN A 170 0.08 -13.60 -27.21
C GLN A 170 -1.39 -13.84 -26.83
N GLU A 171 -1.79 -13.54 -25.60
CA GLU A 171 -3.18 -13.59 -25.17
C GLU A 171 -4.06 -12.58 -25.92
N ILE A 172 -3.62 -11.32 -26.02
CA ILE A 172 -4.31 -10.28 -26.80
C ILE A 172 -4.47 -10.74 -28.26
N GLN A 173 -3.39 -11.25 -28.87
CA GLN A 173 -3.42 -11.71 -30.25
C GLN A 173 -4.34 -12.94 -30.43
N GLN A 174 -4.32 -13.89 -29.49
CA GLN A 174 -5.19 -15.07 -29.53
C GLN A 174 -6.67 -14.69 -29.44
N ASN A 175 -6.99 -13.66 -28.68
CA ASN A 175 -8.37 -13.31 -28.36
C ASN A 175 -8.97 -12.24 -29.27
N LEU A 176 -8.18 -11.28 -29.75
CA LEU A 176 -8.63 -10.20 -30.66
C LEU A 176 -8.21 -10.42 -32.13
N GLY A 177 -7.31 -11.36 -32.41
CA GLY A 177 -6.77 -11.54 -33.76
C GLY A 177 -5.84 -10.41 -34.23
N LEU A 178 -5.47 -9.50 -33.34
CA LEU A 178 -4.62 -8.33 -33.60
C LEU A 178 -3.33 -8.39 -32.78
N ALA A 179 -2.18 -8.27 -33.44
CA ALA A 179 -0.93 -7.97 -32.76
C ALA A 179 -0.76 -6.45 -32.57
N PRO A 180 0.04 -5.98 -31.60
CA PRO A 180 0.32 -4.54 -31.45
C PRO A 180 0.81 -3.87 -32.74
N ALA A 181 1.64 -4.56 -33.52
CA ALA A 181 2.16 -4.05 -34.80
C ALA A 181 1.07 -3.90 -35.89
N ASP A 182 -0.08 -4.58 -35.74
CA ASP A 182 -1.22 -4.43 -36.64
C ASP A 182 -2.00 -3.12 -36.38
N VAL A 183 -1.78 -2.46 -35.24
CA VAL A 183 -2.43 -1.18 -34.88
C VAL A 183 -1.48 -0.04 -35.21
N ALA A 184 -1.83 0.76 -36.21
CA ALA A 184 -1.08 1.95 -36.60
C ALA A 184 -1.15 3.01 -35.49
N SER A 185 -2.38 3.32 -35.06
CA SER A 185 -2.62 4.24 -33.95
C SER A 185 -3.89 3.90 -33.18
N LEU A 186 -3.93 4.32 -31.92
CA LEU A 186 -5.08 4.24 -31.05
C LEU A 186 -5.32 5.63 -30.45
N THR A 187 -6.48 6.22 -30.71
CA THR A 187 -6.88 7.50 -30.13
C THR A 187 -8.08 7.29 -29.22
N VAL A 188 -7.97 7.65 -27.95
CA VAL A 188 -9.05 7.59 -26.96
C VAL A 188 -9.47 9.01 -26.63
N GLY A 189 -10.72 9.38 -26.91
CA GLY A 189 -11.32 10.65 -26.54
C GLY A 189 -12.33 10.50 -25.40
N LEU A 190 -12.31 11.47 -24.50
CA LEU A 190 -13.20 11.61 -23.36
C LEU A 190 -13.90 12.97 -23.43
N SER A 191 -15.22 12.96 -23.36
CA SER A 191 -16.04 14.15 -23.15
C SER A 191 -16.38 14.32 -21.66
N GLY A 192 -16.68 15.55 -21.24
CA GLY A 192 -17.22 15.82 -19.90
C GLY A 192 -16.21 15.79 -18.74
N VAL A 193 -14.91 15.68 -19.03
CA VAL A 193 -13.84 15.65 -17.99
C VAL A 193 -13.88 16.89 -17.10
N SER A 194 -14.09 18.07 -17.68
CA SER A 194 -14.21 19.36 -16.96
C SER A 194 -15.43 19.40 -16.04
N ASN A 195 -16.49 18.65 -16.33
CA ASN A 195 -17.67 18.60 -15.46
C ASN A 195 -17.40 17.76 -14.20
N GLN A 196 -16.59 16.72 -14.30
CA GLN A 196 -16.17 15.92 -13.15
C GLN A 196 -15.19 16.71 -12.27
N ALA A 197 -14.30 17.48 -12.91
CA ALA A 197 -13.31 18.32 -12.24
C ALA A 197 -13.93 19.43 -11.34
N LYS A 198 -15.22 19.77 -11.50
CA LYS A 198 -15.91 20.77 -10.65
C LYS A 198 -16.20 20.29 -9.23
N GLN A 199 -15.96 19.01 -8.91
CA GLN A 199 -16.32 18.43 -7.62
C GLN A 199 -15.29 18.72 -6.51
N GLY A 200 -14.43 19.73 -6.67
CA GLY A 200 -13.56 20.26 -5.61
C GLY A 200 -12.22 19.52 -5.43
N THR A 201 -11.90 18.56 -6.31
CA THR A 201 -10.62 17.86 -6.34
C THR A 201 -10.05 17.84 -7.76
N PRO A 202 -8.71 17.96 -7.92
CA PRO A 202 -8.07 17.79 -9.22
C PRO A 202 -8.59 16.54 -9.90
N ALA A 203 -8.97 16.62 -11.18
CA ALA A 203 -9.47 15.48 -11.95
C ALA A 203 -8.47 14.33 -11.83
N GLY A 204 -8.72 13.45 -10.87
CA GLY A 204 -7.80 12.43 -10.47
C GLY A 204 -7.91 11.25 -11.43
N PRO A 205 -7.04 10.25 -11.28
CA PRO A 205 -7.20 8.97 -11.98
C PRO A 205 -8.62 8.38 -11.82
N ALA A 206 -9.28 8.63 -10.69
CA ALA A 206 -10.66 8.21 -10.44
C ALA A 206 -11.71 8.98 -11.27
N ASP A 207 -11.55 10.30 -11.44
CA ASP A 207 -12.49 11.13 -12.22
C ASP A 207 -12.34 10.86 -13.71
N ILE A 208 -11.10 10.68 -14.17
CA ILE A 208 -10.79 10.24 -15.53
C ILE A 208 -11.36 8.84 -15.75
N ALA A 209 -11.21 7.92 -14.80
CA ALA A 209 -11.81 6.59 -14.88
C ALA A 209 -13.34 6.64 -14.89
N SER A 210 -13.97 7.58 -14.18
CA SER A 210 -15.42 7.78 -14.20
C SER A 210 -15.89 8.35 -15.54
N ALA A 211 -15.24 9.41 -16.05
CA ALA A 211 -15.55 9.96 -17.37
C ALA A 211 -15.32 8.93 -18.48
N ALA A 212 -14.29 8.08 -18.31
CA ALA A 212 -13.99 6.97 -19.20
C ALA A 212 -15.00 5.82 -19.13
N ARG A 213 -15.89 5.77 -18.13
CA ARG A 213 -17.01 4.80 -18.15
C ARG A 213 -18.13 5.31 -19.05
N ASP A 214 -18.55 6.54 -18.86
CA ASP A 214 -19.81 7.03 -19.44
C ASP A 214 -19.63 7.66 -20.84
N GLN A 215 -18.47 8.28 -21.11
CA GLN A 215 -18.27 9.19 -22.26
C GLN A 215 -16.95 8.95 -22.99
N PHE A 216 -16.52 7.70 -23.12
CA PHE A 216 -15.33 7.36 -23.89
C PHE A 216 -15.64 6.88 -25.32
N THR A 217 -14.77 7.28 -26.23
CA THR A 217 -14.69 6.75 -27.59
C THR A 217 -13.23 6.45 -27.91
N ALA A 218 -12.93 5.23 -28.33
CA ALA A 218 -11.61 4.85 -28.84
C ALA A 218 -11.67 4.55 -30.33
N VAL A 219 -10.71 5.08 -31.08
CA VAL A 219 -10.58 4.91 -32.53
C VAL A 219 -9.25 4.22 -32.78
N ALA A 220 -9.30 2.96 -33.22
CA ALA A 220 -8.13 2.18 -33.59
C ALA A 220 -7.98 2.17 -35.11
N ARG A 221 -6.86 2.69 -35.60
CA ARG A 221 -6.47 2.63 -37.00
C ARG A 221 -5.46 1.51 -37.19
N LEU A 222 -5.67 0.68 -38.20
CA LEU A 222 -4.94 -0.57 -38.37
C LEU A 222 -4.07 -0.54 -39.63
N ASN A 223 -2.93 -1.24 -39.57
CA ASN A 223 -2.09 -1.51 -40.73
C ASN A 223 -2.69 -2.63 -41.60
N LYS A 224 -3.44 -3.54 -40.97
CA LYS A 224 -4.08 -4.70 -41.58
C LYS A 224 -5.59 -4.51 -41.68
N SER A 225 -6.18 -5.00 -42.77
CA SER A 225 -7.64 -5.03 -42.91
C SER A 225 -8.27 -6.09 -42.00
N VAL A 226 -9.38 -5.74 -41.35
CA VAL A 226 -10.15 -6.59 -40.45
C VAL A 226 -11.63 -6.59 -40.83
N ASP A 227 -12.32 -7.60 -40.35
CA ASP A 227 -13.76 -7.82 -40.42
C ASP A 227 -14.22 -8.49 -39.11
N ALA A 228 -15.52 -8.74 -38.96
CA ALA A 228 -16.08 -9.31 -37.74
C ALA A 228 -15.54 -10.73 -37.44
N GLU A 229 -15.20 -11.51 -38.48
CA GLU A 229 -14.68 -12.88 -38.35
C GLU A 229 -13.22 -12.86 -37.86
N SER A 230 -12.37 -12.04 -38.45
CA SER A 230 -10.96 -11.90 -38.06
C SER A 230 -10.75 -11.32 -36.66
N LEU A 231 -11.71 -10.52 -36.17
CA LEU A 231 -11.75 -10.04 -34.78
C LEU A 231 -12.43 -11.02 -33.82
N LYS A 232 -12.88 -12.18 -34.32
CA LYS A 232 -13.56 -13.23 -33.53
C LYS A 232 -14.79 -12.73 -32.78
N LEU A 233 -15.49 -11.71 -33.28
CA LEU A 233 -16.63 -11.10 -32.57
C LEU A 233 -17.77 -12.12 -32.32
N ALA A 234 -17.92 -13.11 -33.20
CA ALA A 234 -18.88 -14.19 -33.03
C ALA A 234 -18.50 -15.19 -31.90
N GLU A 235 -17.20 -15.42 -31.66
CA GLU A 235 -16.73 -16.30 -30.58
C GLU A 235 -16.97 -15.68 -29.19
N HIS A 236 -17.10 -14.35 -29.15
CA HIS A 236 -17.33 -13.54 -27.95
C HIS A 236 -18.80 -13.23 -27.68
N GLU A 237 -19.73 -13.93 -28.35
CA GLU A 237 -21.19 -13.76 -28.18
C GLU A 237 -21.70 -12.32 -28.39
N CYS A 238 -20.99 -11.51 -29.21
CA CYS A 238 -21.40 -10.15 -29.52
C CYS A 238 -22.76 -10.12 -30.24
N LYS A 239 -23.65 -9.21 -29.83
CA LYS A 239 -24.93 -8.97 -30.52
C LYS A 239 -24.71 -8.03 -31.70
N GLU A 240 -25.05 -8.49 -32.91
CA GLU A 240 -25.07 -7.64 -34.10
C GLU A 240 -26.30 -6.72 -34.09
N LEU A 241 -26.08 -5.42 -34.21
CA LEU A 241 -27.11 -4.38 -34.18
C LEU A 241 -26.92 -3.40 -35.35
N GLN A 242 -27.96 -2.61 -35.64
CA GLN A 242 -27.98 -1.63 -36.73
C GLN A 242 -28.25 -0.22 -36.20
N HIS A 243 -27.54 0.78 -36.72
CA HIS A 243 -27.83 2.20 -36.51
C HIS A 243 -27.47 2.99 -37.77
N GLY A 244 -28.31 3.91 -38.22
CA GLY A 244 -28.03 4.71 -39.42
C GLY A 244 -27.75 3.90 -40.70
N GLY A 245 -28.26 2.67 -40.80
CA GLY A 245 -27.98 1.74 -41.90
C GLY A 245 -26.59 1.09 -41.87
N LYS A 246 -25.84 1.25 -40.77
CA LYS A 246 -24.55 0.61 -40.53
C LYS A 246 -24.64 -0.41 -39.39
N THR A 247 -23.92 -1.51 -39.55
CA THR A 247 -23.80 -2.57 -38.55
C THR A 247 -22.79 -2.20 -37.47
N TYR A 248 -23.09 -2.46 -36.21
CA TYR A 248 -22.14 -2.48 -35.10
C TYR A 248 -22.41 -3.68 -34.19
N PHE A 249 -21.45 -4.02 -33.34
CA PHE A 249 -21.49 -5.18 -32.48
C PHE A 249 -21.48 -4.75 -31.02
N LEU A 250 -22.33 -5.36 -30.20
CA LEU A 250 -22.46 -5.07 -28.79
C LEU A 250 -21.90 -6.23 -27.98
N PHE A 251 -20.77 -6.01 -27.32
CA PHE A 251 -20.14 -6.97 -26.42
C PHE A 251 -20.73 -6.79 -25.02
N GLN A 252 -21.38 -7.84 -24.52
CA GLN A 252 -21.92 -7.87 -23.17
C GLN A 252 -20.97 -8.73 -22.33
N PRO A 253 -20.24 -8.14 -21.36
CA PRO A 253 -19.40 -8.95 -20.48
C PRO A 253 -20.25 -10.06 -19.86
N PRO A 254 -19.75 -11.29 -19.74
CA PRO A 254 -20.48 -12.35 -19.06
C PRO A 254 -20.86 -11.83 -17.68
N ALA A 255 -22.16 -11.83 -17.36
CA ALA A 255 -22.62 -11.53 -16.02
C ALA A 255 -21.98 -12.57 -15.10
N ASP A 256 -20.95 -12.21 -14.34
CA ASP A 256 -20.34 -13.14 -13.41
C ASP A 256 -21.33 -13.35 -12.25
N VAL A 257 -22.16 -14.38 -12.40
CA VAL A 257 -23.24 -14.74 -11.46
C VAL A 257 -22.68 -15.39 -10.19
N SER A 258 -21.35 -15.51 -10.04
CA SER A 258 -20.75 -16.34 -9.00
C SER A 258 -20.37 -15.63 -7.71
N ASP A 259 -20.39 -14.29 -7.67
CA ASP A 259 -20.17 -13.51 -6.44
C ASP A 259 -21.34 -12.54 -6.16
N PRO A 260 -22.33 -12.92 -5.33
CA PRO A 260 -23.43 -12.05 -4.92
C PRO A 260 -23.00 -10.90 -4.00
N ASP A 261 -21.74 -10.86 -3.54
CA ASP A 261 -21.19 -9.83 -2.66
C ASP A 261 -20.17 -8.92 -3.38
N ALA A 262 -19.83 -9.19 -4.65
CA ALA A 262 -19.09 -8.25 -5.48
C ALA A 262 -19.90 -6.95 -5.62
N PRO A 263 -19.33 -5.76 -5.34
CA PRO A 263 -20.08 -4.50 -5.47
C PRO A 263 -20.62 -4.43 -6.89
N ASP A 264 -21.93 -4.25 -7.04
CA ASP A 264 -22.67 -4.20 -8.31
C ASP A 264 -21.81 -3.67 -9.49
N LEU A 265 -21.06 -4.58 -10.13
CA LEU A 265 -20.61 -4.45 -11.51
C LEU A 265 -21.79 -4.79 -12.44
N ALA A 266 -23.02 -4.73 -11.92
CA ALA A 266 -24.28 -4.80 -12.63
C ALA A 266 -24.45 -3.63 -13.63
N ASP A 267 -23.65 -2.56 -13.50
CA ASP A 267 -23.46 -1.53 -14.51
C ASP A 267 -22.29 -1.88 -15.46
N ASN A 268 -22.18 -3.15 -15.86
CA ASN A 268 -21.37 -3.55 -17.01
C ASN A 268 -22.03 -3.00 -18.28
N GLU A 269 -21.89 -1.68 -18.49
CA GLU A 269 -22.34 -1.05 -19.71
C GLU A 269 -21.74 -1.80 -20.89
N PRO A 270 -22.57 -2.22 -21.85
CA PRO A 270 -22.10 -3.03 -22.94
C PRO A 270 -21.14 -2.20 -23.82
N LEU A 271 -20.03 -2.82 -24.21
CA LEU A 271 -19.04 -2.20 -25.09
C LEU A 271 -19.51 -2.33 -26.54
N ALA A 272 -19.66 -1.21 -27.25
CA ALA A 272 -19.99 -1.22 -28.66
C ALA A 272 -18.73 -1.18 -29.53
N VAL A 273 -18.74 -1.94 -30.62
CA VAL A 273 -17.66 -2.08 -31.60
C VAL A 273 -18.23 -1.81 -32.99
N PHE A 274 -17.73 -0.77 -33.67
CA PHE A 274 -18.12 -0.41 -35.03
C PHE A 274 -16.92 -0.51 -35.97
N LEU A 275 -17.04 -1.37 -36.99
CA LEU A 275 -16.05 -1.52 -38.05
C LEU A 275 -16.34 -0.48 -39.14
N ALA A 276 -15.87 0.75 -38.93
CA ALA A 276 -16.21 1.87 -39.82
C ALA A 276 -15.64 1.69 -41.23
N GLU A 277 -14.43 1.16 -41.30
CA GLU A 277 -13.71 0.81 -42.53
C GLU A 277 -12.90 -0.47 -42.29
N PRO A 278 -12.39 -1.14 -43.34
CA PRO A 278 -11.56 -2.34 -43.16
C PRO A 278 -10.35 -2.12 -42.26
N LYS A 279 -9.84 -0.88 -42.13
CA LYS A 279 -8.67 -0.55 -41.30
C LYS A 279 -8.99 0.40 -40.15
N LEU A 280 -10.26 0.53 -39.77
CA LEU A 280 -10.71 1.50 -38.78
C LEU A 280 -11.79 0.89 -37.89
N ILE A 281 -11.47 0.74 -36.61
CA ILE A 281 -12.39 0.28 -35.56
C ILE A 281 -12.73 1.46 -34.65
N VAL A 282 -14.00 1.65 -34.35
CA VAL A 282 -14.49 2.57 -33.31
C VAL A 282 -15.06 1.74 -32.16
N LEU A 283 -14.66 2.05 -30.94
CA LEU A 283 -15.04 1.38 -29.70
C LEU A 283 -15.57 2.43 -28.71
N GLY A 284 -16.51 2.09 -27.86
CA GLY A 284 -16.99 3.01 -26.82
C GLY A 284 -18.29 2.52 -26.19
N SER A 285 -18.95 3.41 -25.44
CA SER A 285 -20.34 3.15 -25.05
C SER A 285 -21.24 3.10 -26.29
N GLU A 286 -22.35 2.37 -26.19
CA GLU A 286 -23.29 2.21 -27.32
C GLU A 286 -23.77 3.56 -27.85
N GLU A 287 -24.01 4.54 -26.97
CA GLU A 287 -24.41 5.89 -27.36
C GLU A 287 -23.34 6.61 -28.18
N GLN A 288 -22.08 6.55 -27.74
CA GLN A 288 -20.98 7.22 -28.44
C GLN A 288 -20.70 6.59 -29.81
N VAL A 289 -20.78 5.25 -29.91
CA VAL A 289 -20.64 4.57 -31.20
C VAL A 289 -21.78 4.93 -32.15
N LYS A 290 -23.02 5.04 -31.66
CA LYS A 290 -24.16 5.52 -32.47
C LYS A 290 -23.95 6.96 -32.95
N VAL A 291 -23.42 7.85 -32.11
CA VAL A 291 -23.05 9.21 -32.50
C VAL A 291 -22.00 9.18 -33.61
N ALA A 292 -20.93 8.40 -33.45
CA ALA A 292 -19.85 8.25 -34.43
C ALA A 292 -20.37 7.71 -35.79
N ILE A 293 -21.33 6.78 -35.77
CA ILE A 293 -22.02 6.30 -36.97
C ILE A 293 -22.85 7.41 -37.63
N THR A 294 -23.60 8.18 -36.83
CA THR A 294 -24.50 9.24 -37.31
C THR A 294 -23.72 10.40 -37.93
N THR A 295 -22.58 10.76 -37.35
CA THR A 295 -21.71 11.81 -37.89
C THR A 295 -20.88 11.33 -39.08
N ASP A 296 -20.84 10.01 -39.33
CA ASP A 296 -20.05 9.40 -40.41
C ASP A 296 -18.56 9.80 -40.32
N GLY A 297 -18.05 9.91 -39.08
CA GLY A 297 -16.68 10.33 -38.80
C GLY A 297 -16.37 11.79 -39.18
N LYS A 298 -17.36 12.59 -39.59
CA LYS A 298 -17.16 14.01 -39.93
C LYS A 298 -16.79 14.80 -38.69
N GLN A 299 -15.71 15.56 -38.80
CA GLN A 299 -15.20 16.41 -37.73
C GLN A 299 -15.57 17.87 -37.97
N THR A 300 -15.74 18.60 -36.86
CA THR A 300 -15.67 20.07 -36.88
C THR A 300 -14.22 20.47 -36.71
N ARG A 301 -13.78 21.52 -37.44
CA ARG A 301 -12.42 22.03 -37.27
C ARG A 301 -12.21 22.55 -35.84
N ARG A 302 -11.12 22.12 -35.20
CA ARG A 302 -10.63 22.48 -33.87
C ARG A 302 -9.36 23.32 -34.01
N ALA A 303 -9.49 24.59 -34.39
CA ALA A 303 -8.34 25.47 -34.64
C ALA A 303 -7.47 25.65 -33.39
N GLU A 304 -8.05 25.55 -32.21
CA GLU A 304 -7.37 25.57 -30.92
C GLU A 304 -6.38 24.41 -30.70
N LEU A 305 -6.38 23.40 -31.57
CA LEU A 305 -5.43 22.28 -31.58
C LEU A 305 -4.34 22.40 -32.66
N ASP A 306 -4.32 23.47 -33.46
CA ASP A 306 -3.36 23.61 -34.56
C ASP A 306 -1.90 23.73 -34.06
N PHE A 307 -1.69 23.95 -32.77
CA PHE A 307 -0.37 23.97 -32.14
C PHE A 307 0.21 22.57 -31.89
N VAL A 308 -0.64 21.53 -31.80
CA VAL A 308 -0.23 20.17 -31.47
C VAL A 308 0.60 19.57 -32.60
N ASP A 309 1.74 18.99 -32.25
CA ASP A 309 2.58 18.21 -33.17
C ASP A 309 2.00 16.79 -33.34
N PRO A 310 1.44 16.44 -34.51
CA PRO A 310 0.84 15.12 -34.73
C PRO A 310 1.87 13.99 -34.78
N ASP A 311 3.17 14.28 -34.96
CA ASP A 311 4.22 13.29 -35.18
C ASP A 311 4.75 12.68 -33.87
N GLN A 312 4.20 13.08 -32.72
CA GLN A 312 4.53 12.49 -31.42
C GLN A 312 3.96 11.07 -31.30
N GLN A 313 4.77 10.13 -30.82
CA GLN A 313 4.36 8.74 -30.65
C GLN A 313 3.28 8.56 -29.59
N LEU A 314 3.29 9.36 -28.52
CA LEU A 314 2.20 9.48 -27.56
C LEU A 314 1.83 10.95 -27.40
N LEU A 315 0.55 11.26 -27.52
CA LEU A 315 -0.03 12.58 -27.28
C LEU A 315 -1.09 12.47 -26.20
N ILE A 316 -1.07 13.40 -25.25
CA ILE A 316 -2.13 13.62 -24.26
C ILE A 316 -2.55 15.07 -24.39
N VAL A 317 -3.77 15.32 -24.84
CA VAL A 317 -4.25 16.67 -25.14
C VAL A 317 -5.48 16.96 -24.32
N PHE A 318 -5.45 18.06 -23.57
CA PHE A 318 -6.57 18.53 -22.77
C PHE A 318 -7.01 19.92 -23.23
N VAL A 319 -8.31 20.05 -23.50
CA VAL A 319 -9.00 21.26 -23.92
C VAL A 319 -10.16 21.50 -22.95
N PRO A 320 -9.96 22.33 -21.91
CA PRO A 320 -11.00 22.59 -20.94
C PRO A 320 -12.17 23.32 -21.60
N LYS A 321 -13.40 22.79 -21.46
CA LYS A 321 -14.60 23.54 -21.87
C LYS A 321 -14.85 24.75 -20.99
N GLU A 322 -14.51 24.62 -19.70
CA GLU A 322 -14.65 25.67 -18.73
C GLU A 322 -13.30 26.01 -18.12
N LYS A 323 -12.90 27.27 -18.27
CA LYS A 323 -11.64 27.80 -17.77
C LYS A 323 -11.46 27.62 -16.25
N SER A 324 -12.57 27.65 -15.50
CA SER A 324 -12.56 27.43 -14.04
C SER A 324 -12.18 25.99 -13.64
N ALA A 325 -12.34 25.00 -14.53
CA ALA A 325 -11.91 23.64 -14.24
C ALA A 325 -10.38 23.53 -14.05
N LEU A 326 -9.61 24.52 -14.51
CA LEU A 326 -8.18 24.64 -14.27
C LEU A 326 -7.83 25.34 -12.93
N THR A 327 -8.67 26.27 -12.43
CA THR A 327 -8.38 26.99 -11.17
C THR A 327 -8.61 26.15 -9.93
N ASP A 328 -9.69 25.37 -9.91
CA ASP A 328 -10.18 24.72 -8.69
C ASP A 328 -9.34 23.48 -8.31
N ASN A 329 -8.42 23.10 -9.20
CA ASN A 329 -7.81 21.78 -9.28
C ASN A 329 -6.28 21.81 -9.28
N LEU A 330 -5.67 22.98 -9.10
CA LEU A 330 -4.22 23.06 -8.93
C LEU A 330 -3.88 22.81 -7.44
N PRO A 331 -2.99 21.85 -7.13
CA PRO A 331 -2.58 21.55 -5.77
C PRO A 331 -1.75 22.71 -5.23
N GLY A 332 -2.42 23.68 -4.61
CA GLY A 332 -1.82 24.89 -4.09
C GLY A 332 -2.88 25.74 -3.42
N GLY A 333 -3.32 25.33 -2.23
CA GLY A 333 -4.24 26.07 -1.37
C GLY A 333 -3.65 27.35 -0.77
N GLY A 334 -2.89 28.09 -1.56
CA GLY A 334 -2.52 29.47 -1.29
C GLY A 334 -3.68 30.37 -1.68
N GLY A 335 -4.01 31.35 -0.84
CA GLY A 335 -4.95 32.41 -1.24
C GLY A 335 -4.44 33.19 -2.46
N PRO A 336 -5.20 34.16 -2.98
CA PRO A 336 -4.76 35.02 -4.09
C PRO A 336 -3.46 35.79 -3.82
N ASP A 337 -2.96 35.78 -2.58
CA ASP A 337 -1.69 36.38 -2.17
C ASP A 337 -0.47 35.42 -2.24
N ASP A 338 -0.67 34.17 -2.69
CA ASP A 338 0.39 33.17 -2.92
C ASP A 338 0.78 33.13 -4.41
N PRO A 339 2.07 33.16 -4.79
CA PRO A 339 2.53 32.97 -6.17
C PRO A 339 1.93 31.74 -6.88
N SER A 340 1.63 30.66 -6.15
CA SER A 340 0.94 29.50 -6.74
C SER A 340 -0.52 29.80 -7.10
N GLY A 341 -1.19 30.63 -6.31
CA GLY A 341 -2.56 31.09 -6.55
C GLY A 341 -2.65 32.08 -7.72
N GLU A 342 -1.69 33.01 -7.83
CA GLU A 342 -1.60 33.91 -8.99
C GLU A 342 -1.28 33.15 -10.27
N MET A 343 -0.32 32.20 -10.23
CA MET A 343 -0.03 31.33 -11.37
C MET A 343 -1.26 30.52 -11.79
N ALA A 344 -1.99 29.93 -10.84
CA ALA A 344 -3.23 29.21 -11.13
C ALA A 344 -4.27 30.09 -11.81
N LEU A 345 -4.43 31.32 -11.34
CA LEU A 345 -5.33 32.31 -11.95
C LEU A 345 -4.87 32.76 -13.34
N VAL A 346 -3.58 33.02 -13.53
CA VAL A 346 -3.01 33.42 -14.83
C VAL A 346 -3.14 32.29 -15.83
N VAL A 347 -2.82 31.06 -15.45
CA VAL A 347 -2.96 29.86 -16.31
C VAL A 347 -4.42 29.66 -16.66
N ALA A 348 -5.32 29.61 -15.68
CA ALA A 348 -6.72 29.31 -15.96
C ALA A 348 -7.42 30.36 -16.83
N ASN A 349 -7.08 31.65 -16.67
CA ASN A 349 -7.70 32.70 -17.49
C ASN A 349 -7.20 32.70 -18.93
N ASN A 350 -5.94 32.32 -19.14
CA ASN A 350 -5.22 32.54 -20.39
C ASN A 350 -4.91 31.27 -21.18
N LEU A 351 -5.17 30.08 -20.65
CA LEU A 351 -4.91 28.82 -21.34
C LEU A 351 -6.13 28.38 -22.16
N GLN A 352 -5.89 27.93 -23.39
CA GLN A 352 -6.89 27.35 -24.29
C GLN A 352 -6.79 25.82 -24.35
N ALA A 353 -5.58 25.28 -24.39
CA ALA A 353 -5.32 23.85 -24.45
C ALA A 353 -3.91 23.51 -23.95
N ILE A 354 -3.73 22.29 -23.46
CA ILE A 354 -2.43 21.73 -23.08
C ILE A 354 -2.22 20.44 -23.88
N CYS A 355 -0.98 20.21 -24.33
CA CYS A 355 -0.55 18.97 -24.94
C CYS A 355 0.72 18.46 -24.25
N VAL A 356 0.76 17.17 -23.96
CA VAL A 356 1.97 16.43 -23.62
C VAL A 356 2.27 15.45 -24.76
N GLY A 357 3.38 15.67 -25.46
CA GLY A 357 3.95 14.78 -26.46
C GLY A 357 5.10 13.96 -25.89
N VAL A 358 5.19 12.70 -26.30
CA VAL A 358 6.31 11.81 -25.97
C VAL A 358 6.77 11.09 -27.23
N ASN A 359 8.07 11.13 -27.47
CA ASN A 359 8.74 10.32 -28.49
C ASN A 359 9.76 9.37 -27.84
N VAL A 360 9.66 8.09 -28.19
CA VAL A 360 10.52 7.02 -27.70
C VAL A 360 11.45 6.58 -28.82
N GLY A 361 12.72 6.96 -28.70
CA GLY A 361 13.81 6.58 -29.59
C GLY A 361 14.82 5.69 -28.86
N SER A 362 16.11 6.02 -28.99
CA SER A 362 17.15 5.50 -28.08
C SER A 362 17.09 6.16 -26.70
N GLY A 363 16.56 7.40 -26.63
CA GLY A 363 16.16 8.10 -25.41
C GLY A 363 14.64 8.37 -25.40
N ILE A 364 14.21 9.22 -24.48
CA ILE A 364 12.82 9.70 -24.40
C ILE A 364 12.83 11.22 -24.57
N GLU A 365 12.07 11.73 -25.53
CA GLU A 365 11.82 13.16 -25.69
C GLU A 365 10.42 13.47 -25.16
N LEU A 366 10.34 14.42 -24.24
CA LEU A 366 9.10 14.92 -23.66
C LEU A 366 8.87 16.33 -24.17
N GLN A 367 7.64 16.62 -24.60
CA GLN A 367 7.23 17.95 -25.03
C GLN A 367 5.94 18.32 -24.29
N LEU A 368 5.94 19.46 -23.60
CA LEU A 368 4.75 20.07 -23.02
C LEU A 368 4.47 21.35 -23.80
N GLN A 369 3.31 21.44 -24.43
CA GLN A 369 2.88 22.62 -25.16
C GLN A 369 1.63 23.19 -24.49
N ALA A 370 1.58 24.51 -24.32
CA ALA A 370 0.44 25.23 -23.77
C ALA A 370 0.00 26.29 -24.77
N ASN A 371 -1.17 26.09 -25.39
CA ASN A 371 -1.78 27.07 -26.27
C ASN A 371 -2.55 28.09 -25.43
N CYS A 372 -2.22 29.36 -25.61
CA CYS A 372 -2.72 30.46 -24.80
C CYS A 372 -3.68 31.34 -25.62
N THR A 373 -4.38 32.26 -24.96
CA THR A 373 -5.35 33.14 -25.62
C THR A 373 -4.70 34.13 -26.58
N ASP A 374 -3.46 34.53 -26.32
CA ASP A 374 -2.67 35.48 -27.11
C ASP A 374 -1.17 35.38 -26.77
N ASP A 375 -0.33 36.10 -27.52
CA ASP A 375 1.12 36.11 -27.34
C ASP A 375 1.55 36.64 -25.95
N LYS A 376 0.78 37.56 -25.35
CA LYS A 376 1.09 38.14 -24.04
C LYS A 376 0.84 37.13 -22.93
N ALA A 377 -0.27 36.41 -23.01
CA ALA A 377 -0.59 35.28 -22.15
C ALA A 377 0.49 34.19 -22.22
N ALA A 378 0.93 33.83 -23.43
CA ALA A 378 2.01 32.87 -23.63
C ALA A 378 3.32 33.35 -22.98
N ALA A 379 3.69 34.62 -23.18
CA ALA A 379 4.87 35.20 -22.55
C ALA A 379 4.81 35.16 -21.00
N GLN A 380 3.63 35.44 -20.42
CA GLN A 380 3.42 35.36 -18.96
C GLN A 380 3.55 33.93 -18.44
N ILE A 381 2.90 32.96 -19.09
CA ILE A 381 2.97 31.54 -18.71
C ILE A 381 4.39 31.01 -18.86
N LYS A 382 5.11 31.38 -19.93
CA LYS A 382 6.53 31.02 -20.08
C LYS A 382 7.37 31.60 -18.95
N GLN A 383 7.18 32.88 -18.60
CA GLN A 383 7.95 33.50 -17.52
C GLN A 383 7.75 32.77 -16.19
N LEU A 384 6.52 32.34 -15.89
CA LEU A 384 6.21 31.54 -14.71
C LEU A 384 6.88 30.15 -14.78
N LEU A 385 6.81 29.48 -15.94
CA LEU A 385 7.48 28.19 -16.15
C LEU A 385 9.00 28.30 -16.02
N ASP A 386 9.61 29.34 -16.56
CA ASP A 386 11.05 29.61 -16.42
C ASP A 386 11.45 29.76 -14.94
N GLY A 387 10.64 30.47 -14.15
CA GLY A 387 10.84 30.62 -12.71
C GLY A 387 10.77 29.29 -11.98
N VAL A 388 9.73 28.50 -12.25
CA VAL A 388 9.52 27.18 -11.65
C VAL A 388 10.63 26.21 -12.03
N ILE A 389 11.11 26.22 -13.27
CA ILE A 389 12.22 25.39 -13.72
C ILE A 389 13.50 25.80 -12.99
N ALA A 390 13.76 27.10 -12.84
CA ALA A 390 14.93 27.58 -12.11
C ALA A 390 14.90 27.20 -10.62
N GLU A 391 13.75 27.34 -9.96
CA GLU A 391 13.54 26.95 -8.56
C GLU A 391 13.61 25.44 -8.37
N GLY A 392 12.95 24.67 -9.26
CA GLY A 392 13.01 23.22 -9.28
C GLY A 392 14.45 22.74 -9.44
N HIS A 393 15.23 23.35 -10.33
CA HIS A 393 16.64 23.05 -10.50
C HIS A 393 17.45 23.31 -9.22
N ALA A 394 17.14 24.36 -8.46
CA ALA A 394 17.81 24.65 -7.18
C ALA A 394 17.42 23.64 -6.08
N GLY A 395 16.12 23.44 -5.85
CA GLY A 395 15.62 22.55 -4.80
C GLY A 395 15.94 21.07 -5.04
N LEU A 396 15.91 20.63 -6.31
CA LEU A 396 16.28 19.27 -6.68
C LEU A 396 17.79 19.05 -6.60
N LYS A 397 18.63 20.04 -6.89
CA LYS A 397 20.08 19.92 -6.69
C LYS A 397 20.42 19.73 -5.21
N ASP A 398 19.75 20.45 -4.32
CA ASP A 398 19.91 20.30 -2.87
C ASP A 398 19.41 18.92 -2.38
N SER A 399 18.35 18.40 -3.00
CA SER A 399 17.77 17.10 -2.67
C SER A 399 18.56 15.91 -3.25
N ALA A 400 19.05 16.02 -4.47
CA ALA A 400 19.89 15.03 -5.14
C ALA A 400 21.24 14.88 -4.43
N ALA A 401 21.81 15.97 -3.90
CA ALA A 401 22.99 15.91 -3.04
C ALA A 401 22.78 15.05 -1.77
N ALA A 402 21.53 14.85 -1.36
CA ALA A 402 21.17 13.99 -0.22
C ALA A 402 20.87 12.53 -0.61
N MET A 403 20.76 12.19 -1.91
CA MET A 403 20.42 10.86 -2.41
C MET A 403 21.51 10.32 -3.33
N PHE A 404 22.24 9.30 -2.86
CA PHE A 404 23.41 8.76 -3.58
C PHE A 404 23.02 8.14 -4.93
N GLY A 405 23.56 8.65 -6.04
CA GLY A 405 23.40 8.11 -7.40
C GLY A 405 22.22 8.65 -8.21
N PHE A 406 21.40 9.53 -7.62
CA PHE A 406 20.25 10.13 -8.31
C PHE A 406 20.63 11.36 -9.16
N ASP A 407 21.76 11.97 -8.83
CA ASP A 407 22.41 13.06 -9.58
C ASP A 407 22.65 12.68 -11.05
N GLN A 408 23.08 11.44 -11.30
CA GLN A 408 23.37 10.93 -12.65
C GLN A 408 22.12 10.80 -13.54
N ILE A 409 20.93 10.73 -12.94
CA ILE A 409 19.66 10.65 -13.66
C ILE A 409 19.03 12.03 -13.79
N LEU A 410 19.03 12.80 -12.70
CA LEU A 410 18.25 14.02 -12.59
C LEU A 410 18.94 15.23 -13.25
N GLU A 411 20.27 15.36 -13.11
CA GLU A 411 21.00 16.51 -13.65
C GLU A 411 20.93 16.57 -15.20
N PRO A 412 21.08 15.46 -15.95
CA PRO A 412 20.89 15.47 -17.40
C PRO A 412 19.47 15.86 -17.83
N VAL A 413 18.44 15.39 -17.12
CA VAL A 413 17.03 15.71 -17.44
C VAL A 413 16.75 17.19 -17.17
N LEU A 414 17.16 17.71 -16.01
CA LEU A 414 16.99 19.13 -15.69
C LEU A 414 17.77 20.03 -16.64
N ALA A 415 19.00 19.65 -17.00
CA ALA A 415 19.81 20.39 -17.96
C ALA A 415 19.23 20.36 -19.39
N SER A 416 18.38 19.39 -19.70
CA SER A 416 17.71 19.28 -21.00
C SER A 416 16.46 20.15 -21.13
N LEU A 417 15.92 20.66 -20.01
CA LEU A 417 14.70 21.46 -20.01
C LEU A 417 14.89 22.77 -20.79
N LYS A 418 14.09 22.96 -21.83
CA LYS A 418 14.08 24.18 -22.65
C LYS A 418 12.66 24.67 -22.84
N THR A 419 12.46 25.96 -22.59
CA THR A 419 11.21 26.67 -22.85
C THR A 419 11.38 27.64 -24.03
N SER A 420 10.40 27.71 -24.92
CA SER A 420 10.34 28.67 -26.02
C SER A 420 8.91 29.17 -26.24
N LEU A 421 8.79 30.27 -26.97
CA LEU A 421 7.51 30.79 -27.46
C LEU A 421 7.44 30.55 -28.96
N ASP A 422 6.25 30.17 -29.43
CA ASP A 422 5.86 30.24 -30.83
C ASP A 422 4.46 30.87 -30.91
N ALA A 423 4.40 32.17 -31.19
CA ALA A 423 3.20 32.99 -31.05
C ALA A 423 2.51 32.77 -29.68
N ALA A 424 1.21 32.44 -29.69
CA ALA A 424 0.42 32.17 -28.50
C ALA A 424 0.70 30.80 -27.85
N THR A 425 1.69 30.03 -28.32
CA THR A 425 2.04 28.72 -27.75
C THR A 425 3.33 28.79 -26.94
N VAL A 426 3.29 28.27 -25.72
CA VAL A 426 4.49 28.00 -24.91
C VAL A 426 4.91 26.56 -25.13
N ASN A 427 6.15 26.36 -25.56
CA ASN A 427 6.73 25.03 -25.76
C ASN A 427 7.78 24.76 -24.69
N THR A 428 7.64 23.65 -23.98
CA THR A 428 8.64 23.14 -23.03
C THR A 428 9.07 21.77 -23.51
N SER A 429 10.36 21.51 -23.59
CA SER A 429 10.90 20.21 -24.00
C SER A 429 11.92 19.71 -23.00
N ALA A 430 11.98 18.40 -22.82
CA ALA A 430 13.01 17.71 -22.06
C ALA A 430 13.46 16.47 -22.83
N THR A 431 14.73 16.09 -22.67
CA THR A 431 15.29 14.89 -23.28
C THR A 431 15.94 14.04 -22.21
N ILE A 432 15.49 12.79 -22.11
CA ILE A 432 16.11 11.74 -21.31
C ILE A 432 17.00 10.95 -22.26
N SER A 433 18.32 11.08 -22.09
CA SER A 433 19.29 10.40 -22.96
C SER A 433 19.25 8.88 -22.79
N GLU A 434 19.78 8.14 -23.77
CA GLU A 434 19.95 6.68 -23.67
C GLU A 434 20.77 6.29 -22.43
N GLU A 435 21.79 7.07 -22.08
CA GLU A 435 22.60 6.87 -20.88
C GLU A 435 21.76 7.03 -19.60
N THR A 436 20.92 8.06 -19.54
CA THR A 436 20.00 8.28 -18.42
C THR A 436 18.96 7.16 -18.33
N VAL A 437 18.41 6.70 -19.46
CA VAL A 437 17.49 5.54 -19.49
C VAL A 437 18.19 4.28 -18.98
N ALA A 438 19.46 4.07 -19.36
CA ALA A 438 20.24 2.94 -18.84
C ALA A 438 20.51 3.05 -17.33
N ALA A 439 20.79 4.25 -16.82
CA ALA A 439 20.95 4.51 -15.39
C ALA A 439 19.62 4.31 -14.62
N VAL A 440 18.49 4.77 -15.19
CA VAL A 440 17.14 4.50 -14.68
C VAL A 440 16.84 3.01 -14.68
N LYS A 441 17.28 2.25 -15.69
CA LYS A 441 17.10 0.79 -15.72
C LYS A 441 17.88 0.07 -14.61
N GLN A 442 19.10 0.52 -14.33
CA GLN A 442 19.91 -0.02 -13.24
C GLN A 442 19.33 0.31 -11.86
N SER A 443 18.67 1.46 -11.73
CA SER A 443 17.96 1.91 -10.52
C SER A 443 16.46 1.59 -10.54
N GLY A 444 15.95 0.97 -11.60
CA GLY A 444 14.52 0.87 -11.92
C GLY A 444 13.68 0.16 -10.85
N PRO A 445 14.17 -0.94 -10.24
CA PRO A 445 13.49 -1.55 -9.10
C PRO A 445 13.31 -0.58 -7.91
N GLN A 446 14.23 0.37 -7.71
CA GLN A 446 14.18 1.36 -6.63
C GLN A 446 13.27 2.55 -7.00
N LEU A 447 13.31 2.98 -8.27
CA LEU A 447 12.59 4.16 -8.76
C LEU A 447 11.08 3.88 -8.97
N MET A 448 10.74 2.69 -9.45
CA MET A 448 9.34 2.24 -9.58
C MET A 448 8.70 1.99 -8.21
N GLY A 449 9.48 1.48 -7.24
CA GLY A 449 9.08 1.40 -5.83
C GLY A 449 8.79 2.77 -5.21
N MET A 450 9.40 3.84 -5.70
CA MET A 450 9.15 5.20 -5.21
C MET A 450 7.92 5.86 -5.88
N LEU A 451 7.80 5.74 -7.21
CA LEU A 451 6.73 6.37 -8.00
C LEU A 451 5.33 5.78 -7.73
N MET A 452 5.25 4.45 -7.56
CA MET A 452 3.98 3.79 -7.21
C MET A 452 3.47 4.19 -5.82
N PHE A 453 4.36 4.65 -4.93
CA PHE A 453 4.00 5.11 -3.59
C PHE A 453 3.66 6.61 -3.53
N SER A 454 4.20 7.45 -4.43
CA SER A 454 3.85 8.88 -4.48
C SER A 454 2.50 9.15 -5.15
N GLY A 455 2.06 8.29 -6.08
CA GLY A 455 0.77 8.44 -6.79
C GLY A 455 -0.46 7.89 -6.05
N MET A 456 -0.27 7.16 -4.95
CA MET A 456 -1.36 6.47 -4.21
C MET A 456 -1.69 7.10 -2.84
N MET A 457 -1.35 8.37 -2.60
CA MET A 457 -1.77 9.12 -1.40
C MET A 457 -2.33 10.49 -1.82
N PRO A 458 -3.60 10.77 -1.50
CA PRO A 458 -3.85 11.29 -0.16
C PRO A 458 -4.95 10.53 0.60
N GLY A 459 -4.72 10.30 1.89
CA GLY A 459 -5.79 10.03 2.85
C GLY A 459 -5.93 8.57 3.31
N ASN A 460 -5.25 8.28 4.40
CA ASN A 460 -5.42 7.14 5.31
C ASN A 460 -6.87 6.58 5.39
N GLY A 461 -7.04 5.32 4.96
CA GLY A 461 -8.25 4.51 5.15
C GLY A 461 -8.22 3.27 4.24
N GLY A 462 -7.68 2.16 4.75
CA GLY A 462 -7.46 0.94 3.97
C GLY A 462 -8.74 0.35 3.38
N ASN A 463 -8.70 0.11 2.07
CA ASN A 463 -9.38 -0.96 1.36
C ASN A 463 -8.76 -1.04 -0.05
N GLY A 464 -7.58 -1.67 -0.14
CA GLY A 464 -7.05 -2.18 -1.41
C GLY A 464 -7.33 -3.68 -1.47
N ILE A 465 -8.11 -4.13 -2.45
CA ILE A 465 -8.42 -5.55 -2.67
C ILE A 465 -7.23 -6.21 -3.40
N PRO A 466 -6.75 -7.40 -3.00
CA PRO A 466 -5.74 -8.16 -3.74
C PRO A 466 -6.33 -8.80 -5.02
N PRO A 467 -5.55 -9.01 -6.10
CA PRO A 467 -6.00 -9.77 -7.25
C PRO A 467 -6.09 -11.28 -6.95
N ILE A 468 -7.05 -11.93 -7.60
CA ILE A 468 -7.37 -13.35 -7.48
C ILE A 468 -6.27 -14.20 -8.15
N GLY A 469 -5.55 -14.99 -7.35
CA GLY A 469 -4.76 -16.14 -7.83
C GLY A 469 -5.58 -17.45 -7.73
N PRO A 470 -5.33 -18.45 -8.60
CA PRO A 470 -6.12 -19.68 -8.65
C PRO A 470 -5.99 -20.49 -7.36
N GLY A 471 -7.15 -20.85 -6.79
CA GLY A 471 -7.28 -21.49 -5.48
C GLY A 471 -6.52 -22.81 -5.36
N SER A 472 -5.78 -22.95 -4.26
CA SER A 472 -5.30 -24.25 -3.77
C SER A 472 -6.45 -24.95 -3.03
N THR A 473 -7.12 -25.87 -3.70
CA THR A 473 -8.11 -26.77 -3.08
C THR A 473 -7.42 -28.06 -2.67
N GLU A 474 -6.72 -28.03 -1.53
CA GLU A 474 -6.40 -29.26 -0.81
C GLU A 474 -6.44 -29.00 0.70
N ALA A 475 -7.66 -28.95 1.25
CA ALA A 475 -7.89 -28.91 2.68
C ALA A 475 -7.39 -30.22 3.31
N GLN A 476 -6.43 -30.16 4.24
CA GLN A 476 -6.11 -31.32 5.07
C GLN A 476 -7.31 -31.66 5.98
N PRO A 477 -7.60 -32.94 6.20
CA PRO A 477 -8.73 -33.36 7.03
C PRO A 477 -8.51 -32.93 8.48
N MET A 478 -9.37 -32.06 9.00
CA MET A 478 -9.41 -31.74 10.42
C MET A 478 -9.85 -32.98 11.21
N PRO A 479 -9.20 -33.31 12.33
CA PRO A 479 -9.63 -34.41 13.19
C PRO A 479 -11.02 -34.12 13.75
N THR A 480 -12.00 -34.91 13.34
CA THR A 480 -13.39 -34.83 13.78
C THR A 480 -13.60 -35.76 14.96
N ASN A 481 -13.62 -35.21 16.16
CA ASN A 481 -14.14 -35.90 17.34
C ASN A 481 -15.57 -35.40 17.57
N LEU A 482 -16.56 -36.12 17.06
CA LEU A 482 -17.97 -35.76 17.24
C LEU A 482 -18.42 -36.13 18.66
N PRO A 483 -19.05 -35.20 19.42
CA PRO A 483 -19.77 -35.53 20.63
C PRO A 483 -20.88 -36.54 20.33
N THR A 484 -21.19 -37.43 21.27
CA THR A 484 -22.20 -38.49 21.10
C THR A 484 -23.64 -37.94 21.02
N GLU A 485 -23.87 -36.66 21.34
CA GLU A 485 -25.19 -36.00 21.35
C GLU A 485 -25.13 -34.51 20.93
N ALA A 486 -24.34 -34.15 19.90
CA ALA A 486 -24.43 -32.80 19.34
C ALA A 486 -25.81 -32.57 18.70
N PRO A 487 -26.43 -31.38 18.85
CA PRO A 487 -27.65 -31.03 18.10
C PRO A 487 -27.46 -31.30 16.61
N ASP A 488 -28.48 -31.88 15.95
CA ASP A 488 -28.39 -32.31 14.55
C ASP A 488 -27.71 -31.25 13.65
N GLY A 489 -26.55 -31.61 13.09
CA GLY A 489 -25.78 -30.77 12.17
C GLY A 489 -24.83 -29.75 12.82
N LEU A 490 -24.52 -29.87 14.11
CA LEU A 490 -23.42 -29.15 14.76
C LEU A 490 -22.15 -30.01 14.77
N GLU A 491 -21.11 -29.54 14.09
CA GLU A 491 -19.76 -30.06 14.18
C GLU A 491 -18.94 -29.21 15.17
N VAL A 492 -18.24 -29.89 16.07
CA VAL A 492 -17.39 -29.25 17.07
C VAL A 492 -15.98 -29.80 16.92
N SER A 493 -14.98 -28.93 16.85
CA SER A 493 -13.57 -29.33 16.88
C SER A 493 -12.75 -28.41 17.76
N GLY A 494 -11.62 -28.93 18.26
CA GLY A 494 -10.74 -28.24 19.17
C GLY A 494 -9.30 -28.27 18.69
N ILE A 495 -8.61 -27.13 18.76
CA ILE A 495 -7.16 -27.03 18.50
C ILE A 495 -6.52 -26.34 19.69
N VAL A 496 -5.40 -26.87 20.17
CA VAL A 496 -4.57 -26.19 21.17
C VAL A 496 -3.31 -25.68 20.51
N GLN A 497 -2.98 -24.42 20.78
CA GLN A 497 -1.73 -23.79 20.37
C GLN A 497 -1.11 -23.06 21.54
N TRP A 498 0.20 -22.82 21.50
CA TRP A 498 0.83 -21.92 22.45
C TRP A 498 0.62 -20.48 22.01
N ASP A 499 0.28 -19.61 22.95
CA ASP A 499 0.23 -18.18 22.68
C ASP A 499 1.64 -17.70 22.35
N GLU A 500 1.88 -17.41 21.08
CA GLU A 500 3.15 -16.86 20.60
C GLU A 500 3.48 -15.52 21.28
N ASN A 501 2.48 -14.91 21.93
CA ASN A 501 2.61 -13.74 22.77
C ASN A 501 3.08 -14.08 24.18
N GLN A 502 4.35 -14.49 24.35
CA GLN A 502 4.97 -14.57 25.69
C GLN A 502 4.87 -13.22 26.42
N ILE A 503 4.23 -13.21 27.58
CA ILE A 503 4.21 -12.07 28.51
C ILE A 503 5.40 -12.27 29.46
N GLN A 504 6.10 -11.22 29.88
CA GLN A 504 7.14 -11.37 30.91
C GLN A 504 6.57 -11.07 32.29
N GLN A 505 7.03 -11.77 33.34
CA GLN A 505 6.76 -11.35 34.72
C GLN A 505 7.46 -10.02 34.99
N GLY A 506 6.94 -9.22 35.91
CA GLY A 506 7.57 -7.98 36.36
C GLY A 506 8.96 -8.14 37.02
N ASP A 507 9.43 -9.38 37.19
CA ASP A 507 10.80 -9.72 37.63
C ASP A 507 11.76 -10.00 36.45
N GLY A 508 11.32 -9.84 35.21
CA GLY A 508 12.13 -10.05 33.99
C GLY A 508 12.23 -11.49 33.51
N LYS A 509 11.63 -12.47 34.21
CA LYS A 509 11.60 -13.84 33.68
C LYS A 509 10.51 -13.95 32.62
N PRO A 510 10.80 -14.53 31.44
CA PRO A 510 9.75 -14.81 30.47
C PRO A 510 8.72 -15.72 31.12
N LEU A 511 7.43 -15.31 31.13
CA LEU A 511 6.41 -16.28 31.44
C LEU A 511 6.45 -17.28 30.31
N PRO A 512 6.43 -18.57 30.66
CA PRO A 512 6.08 -19.56 29.68
C PRO A 512 4.74 -19.14 29.01
N PRO A 513 4.59 -19.33 27.69
CA PRO A 513 3.43 -18.85 26.96
C PRO A 513 2.15 -19.51 27.52
N ASP A 514 1.08 -18.72 27.64
CA ASP A 514 -0.26 -19.26 27.92
C ASP A 514 -0.64 -20.20 26.75
N MET A 515 -1.43 -21.25 26.99
CA MET A 515 -2.03 -22.02 25.89
C MET A 515 -3.30 -21.33 25.40
N LYS A 516 -3.60 -21.42 24.11
CA LYS A 516 -4.88 -21.07 23.52
C LYS A 516 -5.60 -22.35 23.12
N LEU A 517 -6.81 -22.54 23.64
CA LEU A 517 -7.74 -23.55 23.15
C LEU A 517 -8.73 -22.85 22.20
N TRP A 518 -8.65 -23.20 20.92
CA TRP A 518 -9.58 -22.77 19.89
C TRP A 518 -10.67 -23.83 19.74
N ILE A 519 -11.92 -23.41 19.85
CA ILE A 519 -13.09 -24.26 19.70
C ILE A 519 -13.83 -23.77 18.46
N TYR A 520 -13.92 -24.63 17.45
CA TYR A 520 -14.66 -24.38 16.23
C TYR A 520 -16.04 -24.99 16.36
N LEU A 521 -17.06 -24.18 16.14
CA LEU A 521 -18.46 -24.56 16.12
C LEU A 521 -18.94 -24.35 14.69
N ILE A 522 -19.23 -25.42 13.95
CA ILE A 522 -19.67 -25.37 12.55
C ILE A 522 -21.08 -25.93 12.47
N GLY A 523 -21.98 -25.22 11.79
CA GLY A 523 -23.38 -25.63 11.68
C GLY A 523 -24.31 -24.44 11.52
N LYS A 524 -25.62 -24.69 11.37
CA LYS A 524 -26.62 -23.66 11.04
C LYS A 524 -26.65 -22.49 12.04
N GLN A 525 -26.59 -22.78 13.33
CA GLN A 525 -26.64 -21.76 14.38
C GLN A 525 -25.33 -20.93 14.44
N PRO A 526 -24.13 -21.55 14.52
CA PRO A 526 -22.87 -20.82 14.37
C PRO A 526 -22.74 -20.02 13.08
N GLN A 527 -23.21 -20.53 11.94
CA GLN A 527 -23.20 -19.82 10.68
C GLN A 527 -24.00 -18.51 10.77
N ALA A 528 -25.17 -18.54 11.40
CA ALA A 528 -26.04 -17.37 11.59
C ALA A 528 -25.67 -16.50 12.82
N ALA A 529 -24.60 -16.85 13.55
CA ALA A 529 -24.17 -16.10 14.71
C ALA A 529 -23.55 -14.75 14.30
N ILE A 530 -23.98 -13.69 14.97
CA ILE A 530 -23.48 -12.32 14.81
C ILE A 530 -22.55 -11.90 15.96
N ALA A 531 -22.60 -12.63 17.07
CA ALA A 531 -21.70 -12.49 18.21
C ALA A 531 -21.59 -13.82 18.96
N TRP A 532 -20.49 -14.02 19.67
CA TRP A 532 -20.23 -15.19 20.52
C TRP A 532 -19.61 -14.77 21.85
N GLY A 533 -19.80 -15.54 22.91
CA GLY A 533 -19.21 -15.22 24.21
C GLY A 533 -19.91 -15.90 25.37
N ARG A 534 -19.82 -15.30 26.55
CA ARG A 534 -20.27 -15.88 27.83
C ARG A 534 -19.88 -17.35 27.99
N VAL A 535 -18.64 -17.67 27.60
CA VAL A 535 -18.19 -19.06 27.56
C VAL A 535 -18.13 -19.63 28.98
N LYS A 536 -18.86 -20.71 29.21
CA LYS A 536 -18.85 -21.49 30.46
C LYS A 536 -18.05 -22.76 30.23
N ILE A 537 -17.12 -23.04 31.13
CA ILE A 537 -16.29 -24.25 31.10
C ILE A 537 -16.76 -25.15 32.23
N ASP A 538 -17.30 -26.32 31.89
CA ASP A 538 -17.76 -27.31 32.86
C ASP A 538 -16.65 -28.31 33.19
N LYS A 539 -15.79 -28.62 32.21
CA LYS A 539 -14.64 -29.51 32.38
C LYS A 539 -13.48 -29.05 31.50
N LEU A 540 -12.28 -29.00 32.04
CA LEU A 540 -11.05 -28.80 31.27
C LEU A 540 -9.92 -29.57 31.93
N THR A 541 -9.57 -30.73 31.38
CA THR A 541 -8.57 -31.64 31.93
C THR A 541 -7.44 -31.94 30.93
N ALA A 542 -6.24 -32.08 31.44
CA ALA A 542 -5.04 -32.50 30.73
C ALA A 542 -4.77 -34.00 30.89
N ASP A 543 -3.67 -34.48 30.30
CA ASP A 543 -3.07 -35.77 30.61
C ASP A 543 -2.88 -35.97 32.13
N GLY A 544 -3.08 -37.21 32.59
CA GLY A 544 -3.05 -37.56 34.01
C GLY A 544 -4.26 -37.09 34.83
N GLY A 545 -5.34 -36.62 34.19
CA GLY A 545 -6.60 -36.23 34.86
C GLY A 545 -6.53 -34.88 35.60
N ARG A 546 -5.49 -34.09 35.34
CA ARG A 546 -5.25 -32.79 35.97
C ARG A 546 -6.18 -31.72 35.40
N GLU A 547 -6.83 -30.96 36.28
CA GLU A 547 -7.69 -29.85 35.88
C GLU A 547 -6.86 -28.62 35.47
N LEU A 548 -7.20 -28.01 34.33
CA LEU A 548 -6.64 -26.75 33.86
C LEU A 548 -7.63 -25.61 34.14
N LYS A 549 -7.11 -24.40 34.34
CA LYS A 549 -7.94 -23.21 34.57
C LYS A 549 -7.94 -22.32 33.34
N VAL A 550 -9.04 -21.64 33.05
CA VAL A 550 -9.08 -20.60 32.01
C VAL A 550 -8.79 -19.24 32.65
N LYS A 551 -8.00 -18.42 31.96
CA LYS A 551 -7.64 -17.05 32.32
C LYS A 551 -8.55 -16.08 31.61
N SER A 552 -9.28 -15.28 32.39
CA SER A 552 -9.92 -14.06 31.90
C SER A 552 -8.82 -13.06 31.52
N PRO A 553 -8.76 -12.55 30.28
CA PRO A 553 -7.78 -11.54 29.90
C PRO A 553 -8.01 -10.27 30.73
N GLN A 554 -7.09 -9.98 31.66
CA GLN A 554 -7.27 -8.93 32.68
C GLN A 554 -7.45 -7.51 32.11
N PHE A 555 -7.07 -7.29 30.84
CA PHE A 555 -7.06 -5.96 30.20
C PHE A 555 -7.72 -5.93 28.82
N SER A 556 -8.43 -6.98 28.42
CA SER A 556 -9.15 -6.96 27.15
C SER A 556 -10.60 -6.57 27.38
N PRO A 557 -11.14 -5.53 26.71
CA PRO A 557 -12.58 -5.29 26.70
C PRO A 557 -13.37 -6.48 26.12
N ASN A 558 -12.68 -7.37 25.39
CA ASN A 558 -13.18 -8.55 24.70
C ASN A 558 -12.90 -9.84 25.49
N ASP A 559 -13.27 -9.89 26.77
CA ASP A 559 -13.23 -11.14 27.55
C ASP A 559 -14.43 -12.05 27.19
N PRO A 560 -14.23 -13.14 26.43
CA PRO A 560 -15.32 -13.99 25.97
C PRO A 560 -16.00 -14.76 27.10
N ILE A 561 -15.41 -14.83 28.30
CA ILE A 561 -16.04 -15.47 29.46
C ILE A 561 -17.16 -14.59 30.02
N LYS A 562 -16.98 -13.26 29.96
CA LYS A 562 -17.89 -12.30 30.61
C LYS A 562 -18.80 -11.57 29.61
N ARG A 563 -18.37 -11.46 28.36
CA ARG A 563 -19.02 -10.60 27.35
C ARG A 563 -19.16 -11.34 26.03
N PHE A 564 -19.96 -10.75 25.15
CA PHE A 564 -20.05 -11.15 23.75
C PHE A 564 -19.01 -10.39 22.93
N ILE A 565 -18.50 -11.04 21.89
CA ILE A 565 -17.55 -10.55 20.90
C ILE A 565 -18.23 -10.71 19.54
N ARG A 566 -18.09 -9.72 18.65
CA ARG A 566 -18.69 -9.77 17.31
C ARG A 566 -18.09 -10.95 16.52
N VAL A 567 -18.92 -11.59 15.70
CA VAL A 567 -18.45 -12.51 14.66
C VAL A 567 -18.18 -11.68 13.40
N GLU A 568 -16.91 -11.48 13.08
CA GLU A 568 -16.45 -10.86 11.83
C GLU A 568 -15.96 -11.96 10.88
N ARG A 569 -16.42 -11.96 9.63
CA ARG A 569 -16.02 -12.95 8.61
C ARG A 569 -15.24 -12.21 7.53
N GLY A 570 -14.05 -12.70 7.18
CA GLY A 570 -13.19 -12.09 6.16
C GLY A 570 -12.22 -11.01 6.65
N GLU A 571 -12.10 -10.79 7.97
CA GLU A 571 -11.09 -9.87 8.53
C GLU A 571 -9.87 -10.63 9.10
N TYR A 572 -8.67 -10.11 8.84
CA TYR A 572 -7.36 -10.71 9.18
C TYR A 572 -7.20 -11.12 10.66
N GLN A 573 -7.79 -10.37 11.60
CA GLN A 573 -7.58 -10.61 13.04
C GLN A 573 -8.65 -11.51 13.69
N ASN A 574 -9.81 -11.67 13.06
CA ASN A 574 -10.97 -12.36 13.62
C ASN A 574 -11.51 -13.43 12.66
N ASP A 575 -10.63 -14.19 12.02
CA ASP A 575 -11.02 -15.13 10.97
C ASP A 575 -11.89 -16.28 11.52
N HIS A 576 -13.20 -16.06 11.54
CA HIS A 576 -14.21 -17.05 11.82
C HIS A 576 -14.49 -17.85 10.55
N PRO A 577 -14.54 -19.20 10.61
CA PRO A 577 -14.80 -20.02 9.42
C PRO A 577 -16.14 -19.65 8.81
N GLN A 578 -16.28 -19.55 7.49
CA GLN A 578 -17.49 -19.04 6.81
C GLN A 578 -18.81 -19.67 7.31
N HIS A 579 -18.78 -20.95 7.70
CA HIS A 579 -19.95 -21.70 8.18
C HIS A 579 -19.96 -21.95 9.70
N GLY A 580 -19.19 -21.19 10.47
CA GLY A 580 -19.04 -21.43 11.90
C GLY A 580 -18.62 -20.24 12.75
N VAL A 581 -18.32 -20.52 14.01
CA VAL A 581 -17.76 -19.60 15.00
C VAL A 581 -16.49 -20.22 15.56
N LYS A 582 -15.50 -19.39 15.86
CA LYS A 582 -14.22 -19.76 16.46
C LYS A 582 -14.15 -19.11 17.83
N ALA A 583 -14.37 -19.88 18.89
CA ALA A 583 -14.22 -19.41 20.26
C ALA A 583 -12.79 -19.66 20.75
N VAL A 584 -12.16 -18.65 21.35
CA VAL A 584 -10.76 -18.72 21.81
C VAL A 584 -10.70 -18.57 23.32
N LEU A 585 -10.09 -19.55 23.99
CA LEU A 585 -9.90 -19.57 25.44
C LEU A 585 -8.41 -19.53 25.78
N SER A 586 -8.02 -18.70 26.73
CA SER A 586 -6.64 -18.62 27.21
C SER A 586 -6.47 -19.46 28.48
N ILE A 587 -5.52 -20.36 28.50
CA ILE A 587 -5.19 -21.24 29.63
C ILE A 587 -3.80 -20.83 30.13
N PRO A 588 -3.62 -20.44 31.41
CA PRO A 588 -2.30 -20.13 31.94
C PRO A 588 -1.32 -21.27 31.70
N HIS A 589 -0.05 -20.93 31.51
CA HIS A 589 0.96 -21.97 31.33
C HIS A 589 0.94 -23.00 32.49
N PRO A 590 0.79 -24.30 32.19
CA PRO A 590 0.72 -25.33 33.20
C PRO A 590 2.11 -25.57 33.82
N GLN A 591 2.20 -25.69 35.15
CA GLN A 591 3.49 -25.88 35.85
C GLN A 591 4.19 -27.21 35.53
N GLN A 592 3.45 -28.19 35.02
CA GLN A 592 3.99 -29.44 34.49
C GLN A 592 3.63 -29.51 32.99
N PRO A 593 4.49 -30.09 32.14
CA PRO A 593 4.19 -30.29 30.73
C PRO A 593 2.81 -30.90 30.52
N VAL A 594 2.09 -30.43 29.50
CA VAL A 594 0.81 -31.00 29.05
C VAL A 594 1.05 -31.47 27.63
N SER A 595 0.87 -32.76 27.36
CA SER A 595 0.98 -33.32 26.01
C SER A 595 -0.36 -33.38 25.27
N SER A 596 -1.48 -33.34 26.01
CA SER A 596 -2.84 -33.35 25.47
C SER A 596 -3.84 -32.72 26.44
N VAL A 597 -4.86 -32.04 25.91
CA VAL A 597 -6.10 -31.74 26.63
C VAL A 597 -7.03 -32.93 26.45
N THR A 598 -7.18 -33.74 27.50
CA THR A 598 -7.95 -35.00 27.48
C THR A 598 -9.45 -34.75 27.41
N ALA A 599 -9.94 -33.64 27.97
CA ALA A 599 -11.33 -33.21 27.82
C ALA A 599 -11.45 -31.70 28.01
N ALA A 600 -12.22 -31.04 27.14
CA ALA A 600 -12.70 -29.68 27.33
C ALA A 600 -14.18 -29.63 26.95
N ALA A 601 -15.05 -29.45 27.95
CA ALA A 601 -16.49 -29.41 27.77
C ALA A 601 -17.08 -28.16 28.43
N GLY A 602 -18.15 -27.64 27.82
CA GLY A 602 -18.82 -26.45 28.31
C GLY A 602 -19.86 -25.94 27.33
N THR A 603 -20.18 -24.65 27.43
CA THR A 603 -21.14 -23.97 26.56
C THR A 603 -20.60 -22.64 26.07
N VAL A 604 -20.77 -22.35 24.77
CA VAL A 604 -20.56 -21.02 24.19
C VAL A 604 -21.93 -20.40 23.90
N SER A 605 -22.21 -19.23 24.45
CA SER A 605 -23.41 -18.49 24.07
C SER A 605 -23.19 -17.78 22.74
N LEU A 606 -24.08 -18.00 21.79
CA LEU A 606 -24.14 -17.30 20.51
C LEU A 606 -25.31 -16.31 20.52
N GLN A 607 -25.13 -15.17 19.88
CA GLN A 607 -26.23 -14.31 19.46
C GLN A 607 -26.50 -14.55 17.99
N VAL A 608 -27.70 -15.03 17.67
CA VAL A 608 -28.13 -15.37 16.32
C VAL A 608 -29.20 -14.38 15.88
N ALA A 609 -29.00 -13.75 14.72
CA ALA A 609 -29.99 -12.84 14.14
C ALA A 609 -31.05 -13.63 13.35
N GLY A 610 -32.31 -13.17 13.39
CA GLY A 610 -33.39 -13.80 12.63
C GLY A 610 -33.52 -13.28 11.20
N GLU A 611 -33.47 -11.96 11.04
CA GLU A 611 -33.52 -11.27 9.74
C GLU A 611 -32.65 -10.01 9.81
N GLN A 612 -32.21 -9.50 8.66
CA GLN A 612 -31.60 -8.17 8.54
C GLN A 612 -32.57 -7.18 7.91
N LYS A 613 -32.59 -5.95 8.41
CA LYS A 613 -33.38 -4.84 7.86
C LYS A 613 -32.54 -3.59 7.74
N THR A 614 -32.92 -2.73 6.81
CA THR A 614 -32.28 -1.42 6.64
C THR A 614 -33.18 -0.31 7.16
N ALA A 615 -32.58 0.71 7.77
CA ALA A 615 -33.22 1.96 8.16
C ALA A 615 -32.43 3.11 7.56
N THR A 616 -33.11 4.15 7.06
CA THR A 616 -32.43 5.32 6.49
C THR A 616 -32.78 6.57 7.29
N LEU A 617 -31.80 7.11 8.00
CA LEU A 617 -31.88 8.39 8.69
C LEU A 617 -31.60 9.51 7.71
N LYS A 618 -32.66 10.02 7.08
CA LYS A 618 -32.58 11.12 6.10
C LYS A 618 -32.16 12.42 6.77
N ASN A 619 -31.31 13.19 6.09
CA ASN A 619 -30.81 14.48 6.59
C ASN A 619 -30.26 14.36 8.02
N ALA A 620 -29.30 13.44 8.21
CA ALA A 620 -28.68 13.14 9.49
C ALA A 620 -28.12 14.39 10.22
N PRO A 621 -27.56 15.42 9.55
CA PRO A 621 -27.15 16.66 10.23
C PRO A 621 -28.31 17.36 10.97
N SER A 622 -29.53 17.31 10.42
CA SER A 622 -30.71 17.90 11.06
C SER A 622 -31.21 17.14 12.28
N LEU A 623 -30.73 15.90 12.49
CA LEU A 623 -31.09 15.02 13.58
C LEU A 623 -30.13 15.11 14.77
N VAL A 624 -29.08 15.94 14.68
CA VAL A 624 -28.10 16.15 15.75
C VAL A 624 -28.80 16.62 17.03
N GLY A 625 -28.59 15.87 18.13
CA GLY A 625 -29.17 16.15 19.45
C GLY A 625 -30.68 15.92 19.56
N LYS A 626 -31.33 15.34 18.53
CA LYS A 626 -32.75 14.98 18.55
C LYS A 626 -32.93 13.49 18.82
N PRO A 627 -34.02 13.08 19.51
CA PRO A 627 -34.40 11.68 19.59
C PRO A 627 -34.65 11.10 18.19
N ILE A 628 -34.03 9.96 17.90
CA ILE A 628 -34.24 9.25 16.63
C ILE A 628 -35.38 8.25 16.82
N VAL A 629 -36.49 8.51 16.13
CA VAL A 629 -37.69 7.65 16.13
C VAL A 629 -37.81 7.02 14.75
N ASP A 630 -37.38 5.76 14.63
CA ASP A 630 -37.49 4.97 13.40
C ASP A 630 -38.02 3.56 13.77
N PRO A 631 -39.12 3.08 13.15
CA PRO A 631 -39.74 1.81 13.51
C PRO A 631 -38.82 0.60 13.38
N VAL A 632 -37.86 0.62 12.46
CA VAL A 632 -36.90 -0.48 12.25
C VAL A 632 -35.85 -0.45 13.36
N ILE A 633 -35.32 0.72 13.70
CA ILE A 633 -34.38 0.91 14.83
C ILE A 633 -35.04 0.51 16.16
N GLU A 634 -36.29 0.92 16.38
CA GLU A 634 -37.05 0.56 17.58
C GLU A 634 -37.33 -0.96 17.66
N LYS A 635 -37.73 -1.58 16.55
CA LYS A 635 -37.95 -3.03 16.47
C LYS A 635 -36.63 -3.81 16.64
N ALA A 636 -35.48 -3.22 16.30
CA ALA A 636 -34.16 -3.78 16.61
C ALA A 636 -33.79 -3.66 18.10
N GLY A 637 -34.61 -2.95 18.89
CA GLY A 637 -34.39 -2.70 20.31
C GLY A 637 -33.26 -1.70 20.57
N LEU A 638 -32.94 -0.83 19.60
CA LEU A 638 -31.90 0.17 19.69
C LEU A 638 -32.48 1.56 20.02
N VAL A 639 -31.70 2.34 20.75
CA VAL A 639 -31.81 3.80 20.78
C VAL A 639 -30.48 4.35 20.29
N VAL A 640 -30.53 5.18 19.26
CA VAL A 640 -29.35 5.81 18.67
C VAL A 640 -29.44 7.33 18.79
N GLU A 641 -28.29 7.98 18.92
CA GLU A 641 -28.15 9.42 18.97
C GLU A 641 -27.16 9.86 17.89
N ILE A 642 -27.47 10.97 17.22
CA ILE A 642 -26.53 11.63 16.32
C ILE A 642 -25.97 12.86 17.03
N SER A 643 -24.64 12.97 17.04
CA SER A 643 -23.92 14.12 17.57
C SER A 643 -22.97 14.68 16.51
N LYS A 644 -22.63 15.96 16.61
CA LYS A 644 -21.69 16.64 15.70
C LYS A 644 -20.48 17.10 16.49
N GLN A 645 -19.28 16.76 16.02
CA GLN A 645 -18.01 17.18 16.60
C GLN A 645 -17.12 17.76 15.50
N GLY A 646 -17.08 19.09 15.38
CA GLY A 646 -16.44 19.76 14.25
C GLY A 646 -17.16 19.44 12.93
N ASN A 647 -16.43 18.95 11.93
CA ASN A 647 -16.99 18.47 10.67
C ASN A 647 -17.38 16.99 10.70
N ALA A 648 -17.21 16.32 11.85
CA ALA A 648 -17.55 14.92 12.00
C ALA A 648 -18.99 14.75 12.50
N LEU A 649 -19.71 13.81 11.89
CA LEU A 649 -21.01 13.37 12.37
C LEU A 649 -20.84 11.99 13.02
N ASN A 650 -21.31 11.83 14.27
CA ASN A 650 -21.15 10.61 15.04
C ASN A 650 -22.51 10.02 15.37
N LEU A 651 -22.77 8.78 14.93
CA LEU A 651 -23.91 7.98 15.34
C LEU A 651 -23.51 7.09 16.51
N LYS A 652 -24.20 7.21 17.64
CA LYS A 652 -23.90 6.50 18.88
C LYS A 652 -25.07 5.61 19.28
N VAL A 653 -24.80 4.35 19.65
CA VAL A 653 -25.82 3.50 20.29
C VAL A 653 -25.87 3.85 21.79
N THR A 654 -26.99 4.38 22.26
CA THR A 654 -27.16 4.81 23.67
C THR A 654 -27.90 3.78 24.52
N LYS A 655 -28.74 2.93 23.91
CA LYS A 655 -29.43 1.82 24.56
C LYS A 655 -29.66 0.67 23.57
N GLY A 656 -29.71 -0.55 24.06
CA GLY A 656 -29.98 -1.75 23.26
C GLY A 656 -28.77 -2.66 23.11
N ASN A 657 -28.91 -3.71 22.30
CA ASN A 657 -27.81 -4.62 21.99
C ASN A 657 -26.96 -4.04 20.84
N PRO A 658 -25.68 -3.65 21.07
CA PRO A 658 -24.86 -3.03 20.02
C PRO A 658 -24.59 -3.94 18.81
N PHE A 659 -24.71 -5.26 18.94
CA PHE A 659 -24.60 -6.20 17.81
C PHE A 659 -25.82 -6.18 16.88
N ALA A 660 -26.89 -5.48 17.27
CA ALA A 660 -28.00 -5.19 16.38
C ALA A 660 -27.62 -4.25 15.24
N LEU A 661 -26.56 -3.44 15.38
CA LEU A 661 -26.08 -2.56 14.30
C LEU A 661 -24.96 -3.25 13.52
N VAL A 662 -25.26 -3.70 12.29
CA VAL A 662 -24.31 -4.43 11.42
C VAL A 662 -23.34 -3.44 10.78
N LYS A 663 -23.90 -2.52 10.00
CA LYS A 663 -23.18 -1.59 9.12
C LYS A 663 -23.88 -0.23 9.15
N VAL A 664 -23.11 0.84 9.04
CA VAL A 664 -23.62 2.19 8.82
C VAL A 664 -22.93 2.77 7.60
N GLU A 665 -23.71 3.16 6.60
CA GLU A 665 -23.23 3.73 5.35
C GLU A 665 -23.70 5.18 5.25
N ALA A 666 -22.81 6.06 4.81
CA ALA A 666 -23.19 7.40 4.40
C ALA A 666 -23.76 7.34 2.98
N VAL A 667 -24.97 7.85 2.82
CA VAL A 667 -25.70 7.89 1.55
C VAL A 667 -26.28 9.28 1.32
N ASP A 668 -26.55 9.64 0.08
CA ASP A 668 -27.32 10.85 -0.25
C ASP A 668 -28.83 10.65 0.00
N THR A 669 -29.64 11.65 -0.33
CA THR A 669 -31.11 11.56 -0.21
C THR A 669 -31.76 10.56 -1.17
N ALA A 670 -31.09 10.19 -2.26
CA ALA A 670 -31.51 9.16 -3.19
C ALA A 670 -31.09 7.74 -2.74
N GLY A 671 -30.24 7.63 -1.73
CA GLY A 671 -29.71 6.37 -1.22
C GLY A 671 -28.43 5.91 -1.92
N LYS A 672 -27.83 6.74 -2.79
CA LYS A 672 -26.53 6.47 -3.41
C LYS A 672 -25.45 6.64 -2.35
N ARG A 673 -24.48 5.71 -2.34
CA ARG A 673 -23.36 5.75 -1.41
C ARG A 673 -22.51 7.00 -1.65
N LEU A 674 -22.13 7.67 -0.56
CA LEU A 674 -21.20 8.79 -0.59
C LEU A 674 -19.78 8.25 -0.36
N GLU A 675 -19.01 8.07 -1.45
CA GLU A 675 -17.63 7.54 -1.42
C GLU A 675 -16.69 8.37 -0.53
N MET A 676 -16.95 9.67 -0.37
CA MET A 676 -16.12 10.60 0.42
C MET A 676 -16.32 10.52 1.94
N ALA A 677 -17.23 9.67 2.42
CA ALA A 677 -17.56 9.59 3.84
C ALA A 677 -16.99 8.30 4.45
N ASN A 678 -15.68 8.33 4.74
CA ASN A 678 -15.02 7.26 5.49
C ASN A 678 -15.62 7.18 6.90
N GLY A 679 -16.40 6.12 7.13
CA GLY A 679 -16.96 5.79 8.43
C GLY A 679 -15.96 4.97 9.25
N PHE A 680 -15.62 5.40 10.46
CA PHE A 680 -14.88 4.57 11.40
C PHE A 680 -15.82 4.09 12.51
N ARG A 681 -15.76 2.80 12.83
CA ARG A 681 -16.44 2.22 13.98
C ARG A 681 -15.51 2.28 15.19
N SER A 682 -16.02 2.74 16.32
CA SER A 682 -15.31 2.67 17.60
C SER A 682 -16.20 2.02 18.65
N GLU A 683 -15.57 1.27 19.56
CA GLU A 683 -16.24 0.67 20.70
C GLU A 683 -15.46 1.02 21.97
N PHE A 684 -16.08 1.77 22.87
CA PHE A 684 -15.45 2.22 24.10
C PHE A 684 -16.42 2.02 25.27
N ASN A 685 -15.98 1.35 26.34
CA ASN A 685 -16.81 1.04 27.51
C ASN A 685 -18.15 0.36 27.17
N GLY A 686 -18.16 -0.51 26.15
CA GLY A 686 -19.37 -1.21 25.69
C GLY A 686 -20.34 -0.34 24.88
N GLN A 687 -19.96 0.91 24.58
CA GLN A 687 -20.71 1.80 23.72
C GLN A 687 -20.11 1.80 22.31
N VAL A 688 -20.95 1.56 21.31
CA VAL A 688 -20.55 1.58 19.90
C VAL A 688 -20.91 2.92 19.27
N SER A 689 -19.96 3.51 18.56
CA SER A 689 -20.15 4.71 17.75
C SER A 689 -19.58 4.55 16.35
N TYR A 690 -20.19 5.23 15.39
CA TYR A 690 -19.75 5.36 14.01
C TYR A 690 -19.53 6.83 13.71
N GLY A 691 -18.31 7.22 13.40
CA GLY A 691 -17.99 8.60 13.03
C GLY A 691 -17.72 8.73 11.54
N PHE A 692 -18.21 9.81 10.94
CA PHE A 692 -18.05 10.14 9.52
C PHE A 692 -17.34 11.48 9.42
N PHE A 693 -16.17 11.52 8.77
CA PHE A 693 -15.41 12.75 8.55
C PHE A 693 -15.53 13.21 7.10
N GLN A 694 -15.76 14.50 6.89
CA GLN A 694 -15.68 15.14 5.58
C GLN A 694 -14.91 16.45 5.68
N ASN A 695 -13.98 16.68 4.74
CA ASN A 695 -13.12 17.86 4.75
C ASN A 695 -13.93 19.15 4.52
N GLU A 696 -14.92 19.10 3.61
CA GLU A 696 -15.73 20.25 3.19
C GLU A 696 -17.00 20.47 4.03
N GLY A 697 -17.10 19.78 5.18
CA GLY A 697 -18.31 19.75 6.00
C GLY A 697 -19.33 18.74 5.48
N THR A 698 -20.36 18.50 6.29
CA THR A 698 -21.39 17.50 5.99
C THR A 698 -22.47 18.10 5.09
N PRO A 699 -22.70 17.59 3.85
CA PRO A 699 -23.77 18.04 2.97
C PRO A 699 -25.13 18.05 3.65
N ALA A 700 -26.01 18.96 3.24
CA ALA A 700 -27.35 19.08 3.82
C ALA A 700 -28.24 17.85 3.53
N ASP A 701 -27.93 17.12 2.47
CA ASP A 701 -28.60 15.89 2.04
C ASP A 701 -27.95 14.61 2.57
N PHE A 702 -26.88 14.74 3.37
CA PHE A 702 -26.19 13.63 4.00
C PHE A 702 -27.15 12.79 4.86
N SER A 703 -27.25 11.51 4.56
CA SER A 703 -28.14 10.55 5.20
C SER A 703 -27.35 9.33 5.66
N LEU A 704 -27.85 8.63 6.68
CA LEU A 704 -27.23 7.40 7.18
C LEU A 704 -28.12 6.20 6.89
N LYS A 705 -27.61 5.22 6.16
CA LYS A 705 -28.25 3.92 5.95
C LYS A 705 -27.68 2.92 6.95
N LEU A 706 -28.52 2.45 7.87
CA LEU A 706 -28.16 1.50 8.91
C LEU A 706 -28.64 0.12 8.50
N THR A 707 -27.77 -0.87 8.53
CA THR A 707 -28.14 -2.29 8.41
C THR A 707 -28.23 -2.89 9.80
N LEU A 708 -29.37 -3.49 10.13
CA LEU A 708 -29.75 -3.88 11.48
C LEU A 708 -30.10 -5.38 11.53
N ASN A 709 -29.55 -6.09 12.51
CA ASN A 709 -29.97 -7.44 12.87
C ASN A 709 -31.23 -7.37 13.75
N MET A 710 -32.26 -8.10 13.35
CA MET A 710 -33.55 -8.16 14.05
C MET A 710 -33.75 -9.51 14.73
N GLY A 711 -34.56 -9.51 15.80
CA GLY A 711 -34.97 -10.74 16.47
C GLY A 711 -33.79 -11.53 17.04
N ILE A 712 -32.77 -10.84 17.54
CA ILE A 712 -31.57 -11.47 18.10
C ILE A 712 -31.95 -12.36 19.27
N LYS A 713 -31.63 -13.65 19.16
CA LYS A 713 -31.80 -14.64 20.21
C LYS A 713 -30.45 -15.08 20.73
N GLN A 714 -30.36 -15.30 22.03
CA GLN A 714 -29.22 -16.00 22.62
C GLN A 714 -29.47 -17.51 22.51
N VAL A 715 -28.49 -18.25 22.02
CA VAL A 715 -28.50 -19.71 21.95
C VAL A 715 -27.23 -20.22 22.61
N ASP A 716 -27.37 -21.09 23.60
CA ASP A 716 -26.21 -21.72 24.25
C ASP A 716 -25.88 -23.01 23.49
N VAL A 717 -24.68 -23.04 22.91
CA VAL A 717 -24.19 -24.16 22.11
C VAL A 717 -23.22 -24.97 22.96
N PRO A 718 -23.53 -26.23 23.30
CA PRO A 718 -22.60 -27.09 24.02
C PRO A 718 -21.42 -27.45 23.13
N PHE A 719 -20.24 -27.58 23.73
CA PHE A 719 -19.07 -28.16 23.10
C PHE A 719 -18.49 -29.23 24.02
N ASP A 720 -17.96 -30.30 23.42
CA ASP A 720 -17.20 -31.33 24.10
C ASP A 720 -16.10 -31.79 23.15
N VAL A 721 -14.87 -31.37 23.44
CA VAL A 721 -13.68 -31.73 22.66
C VAL A 721 -12.76 -32.58 23.54
N ALA A 722 -12.38 -33.74 23.05
CA ALA A 722 -11.52 -34.69 23.76
C ALA A 722 -10.24 -34.96 22.96
N ASP A 723 -9.21 -35.37 23.70
CA ASP A 723 -7.92 -35.84 23.15
C ASP A 723 -7.25 -34.85 22.18
N VAL A 724 -7.39 -33.55 22.44
CA VAL A 724 -6.75 -32.51 21.63
C VAL A 724 -5.27 -32.50 21.97
N ARG A 725 -4.43 -32.87 21.00
CA ARG A 725 -2.97 -32.84 21.17
C ARG A 725 -2.51 -31.42 21.44
N VAL A 726 -1.72 -31.25 22.50
CA VAL A 726 -1.01 -30.00 22.76
C VAL A 726 0.32 -30.12 22.02
N PRO A 727 0.63 -29.21 21.07
CA PRO A 727 1.97 -29.19 20.49
C PRO A 727 2.97 -29.06 21.63
N LEU A 728 4.19 -29.58 21.47
CA LEU A 728 5.22 -29.29 22.46
C LEU A 728 5.24 -27.77 22.70
N PRO A 729 5.33 -27.29 23.96
CA PRO A 729 5.66 -25.88 24.19
C PRO A 729 6.78 -25.56 23.23
N PRO A 730 6.72 -24.47 22.44
CA PRO A 730 7.88 -24.06 21.67
C PRO A 730 9.00 -24.08 22.69
N ASP A 731 9.95 -25.03 22.52
CA ASP A 731 10.76 -25.55 23.61
C ASP A 731 11.17 -24.35 24.45
N ALA A 732 11.04 -24.40 25.78
CA ALA A 732 11.67 -23.38 26.62
C ALA A 732 13.10 -23.31 26.09
N PRO A 733 13.47 -22.27 25.31
CA PRO A 733 14.39 -22.45 24.21
C PRO A 733 15.63 -23.05 24.82
N GLY A 734 16.05 -24.22 24.35
CA GLY A 734 17.33 -24.78 24.79
C GLY A 734 18.29 -23.60 24.77
N ASN A 735 18.87 -23.26 25.94
CA ASN A 735 19.31 -21.90 26.27
C ASN A 735 19.74 -21.16 24.99
N PRO A 736 18.96 -20.15 24.54
CA PRO A 736 19.16 -19.57 23.22
C PRO A 736 20.64 -19.23 23.07
N PRO A 737 21.29 -19.62 21.95
CA PRO A 737 22.73 -19.53 21.84
C PRO A 737 23.15 -18.11 22.21
N THR A 738 24.01 -18.03 23.23
CA THR A 738 24.53 -16.77 23.72
C THR A 738 25.77 -16.43 22.94
N SER A 739 25.86 -15.19 22.48
CA SER A 739 27.14 -14.69 21.98
C SER A 739 28.06 -14.44 23.19
N THR A 740 29.37 -14.61 23.03
CA THR A 740 30.38 -14.31 24.08
C THR A 740 31.44 -13.32 23.64
N ASP A 741 31.60 -13.10 22.33
CA ASP A 741 32.74 -12.40 21.77
C ASP A 741 32.44 -10.90 21.61
N GLY A 742 33.30 -10.06 22.19
CA GLY A 742 33.23 -8.60 22.02
C GLY A 742 32.02 -7.92 22.69
N ILE A 743 31.28 -8.64 23.54
CA ILE A 743 30.10 -8.09 24.22
C ILE A 743 30.52 -7.06 25.27
N PRO A 744 29.92 -5.86 25.29
CA PRO A 744 30.18 -4.87 26.32
C PRO A 744 29.92 -5.42 27.74
N ALA A 745 30.77 -5.03 28.70
CA ALA A 745 30.68 -5.51 30.07
C ALA A 745 29.28 -5.27 30.67
N GLY A 746 28.71 -6.30 31.29
CA GLY A 746 27.38 -6.24 31.92
C GLY A 746 26.20 -6.47 30.98
N LEU A 747 26.44 -6.80 29.71
CA LEU A 747 25.41 -7.28 28.79
C LEU A 747 25.50 -8.80 28.58
N THR A 748 24.34 -9.43 28.42
CA THR A 748 24.18 -10.79 27.89
C THR A 748 23.39 -10.71 26.59
N ILE A 749 23.82 -11.41 25.56
CA ILE A 749 23.15 -11.40 24.25
C ILE A 749 22.71 -12.82 23.91
N ALA A 750 21.44 -12.98 23.54
CA ALA A 750 20.84 -14.23 23.10
C ALA A 750 20.16 -14.06 21.74
N GLY A 751 20.26 -15.09 20.90
CA GLY A 751 19.64 -15.12 19.57
C GLY A 751 18.54 -16.17 19.49
N LYS A 752 17.43 -15.84 18.81
CA LYS A 752 16.42 -16.82 18.37
C LYS A 752 15.85 -16.43 17.02
N THR A 753 15.18 -17.34 16.33
CA THR A 753 14.39 -16.98 15.15
C THR A 753 12.89 -17.03 15.45
N ALA A 754 12.10 -16.32 14.66
CA ALA A 754 10.64 -16.36 14.67
C ALA A 754 10.12 -15.99 13.27
N TRP A 755 8.95 -16.48 12.89
CA TRP A 755 8.29 -15.98 11.68
C TRP A 755 7.71 -14.57 11.95
N SER A 756 7.92 -13.67 10.99
CA SER A 756 7.41 -12.30 11.01
C SER A 756 5.88 -12.35 11.07
N ARG A 757 5.32 -11.52 11.95
CA ARG A 757 3.86 -11.37 12.11
C ARG A 757 3.22 -10.55 11.01
N MET A 758 4.03 -9.86 10.21
CA MET A 758 3.54 -9.12 9.06
C MET A 758 3.45 -10.08 7.88
N GLN A 759 2.22 -10.37 7.47
CA GLN A 759 1.94 -11.01 6.21
C GLN A 759 2.34 -10.06 5.08
N GLU A 760 3.13 -10.56 4.15
CA GLU A 760 3.56 -9.80 2.98
C GLU A 760 2.87 -10.37 1.75
N SER A 761 2.65 -9.50 0.77
CA SER A 761 2.25 -9.90 -0.57
C SER A 761 3.29 -9.41 -1.58
N ASP A 762 3.46 -10.16 -2.67
CA ASP A 762 4.24 -9.68 -3.81
C ASP A 762 3.47 -8.61 -4.61
N MET A 763 4.06 -8.13 -5.71
CA MET A 763 3.46 -7.10 -6.55
C MET A 763 2.15 -7.54 -7.22
N ASP A 764 1.91 -8.85 -7.33
CA ASP A 764 0.69 -9.43 -7.89
C ASP A 764 -0.37 -9.66 -6.78
N GLY A 765 -0.08 -9.24 -5.55
CA GLY A 765 -0.94 -9.45 -4.38
C GLY A 765 -0.94 -10.90 -3.86
N LYS A 766 -0.13 -11.82 -4.42
CA LYS A 766 0.06 -13.15 -3.82
C LYS A 766 0.64 -12.95 -2.44
N GLU A 767 0.00 -13.56 -1.45
CA GLU A 767 0.62 -13.74 -0.14
C GLU A 767 1.93 -14.52 -0.29
N LEU A 768 3.01 -13.92 0.20
CA LEU A 768 4.28 -14.60 0.41
C LEU A 768 4.19 -15.38 1.74
N PRO A 769 5.04 -16.38 1.98
CA PRO A 769 5.23 -16.88 3.34
C PRO A 769 5.55 -15.71 4.31
N PRO A 770 5.41 -15.83 5.63
CA PRO A 770 5.92 -14.83 6.55
C PRO A 770 7.44 -14.79 6.51
N ALA A 771 8.06 -13.60 6.54
CA ALA A 771 9.52 -13.45 6.51
C ALA A 771 10.16 -14.04 7.77
N LEU A 772 11.42 -14.44 7.74
CA LEU A 772 12.09 -14.96 8.94
C LEU A 772 12.76 -13.82 9.72
N ASP A 773 12.36 -13.59 10.97
CA ASP A 773 13.00 -12.65 11.87
C ASP A 773 14.05 -13.35 12.74
N VAL A 774 15.26 -12.79 12.80
CA VAL A 774 16.26 -13.11 13.82
C VAL A 774 16.13 -12.10 14.95
N LEU A 775 15.72 -12.58 16.11
CA LEU A 775 15.49 -11.80 17.32
C LEU A 775 16.76 -11.82 18.18
N VAL A 776 17.42 -10.66 18.27
CA VAL A 776 18.62 -10.42 19.07
C VAL A 776 18.20 -9.79 20.40
N THR A 777 18.15 -10.60 21.45
CA THR A 777 17.79 -10.15 22.80
C THR A 777 19.05 -9.78 23.58
N MET A 778 19.09 -8.55 24.08
CA MET A 778 20.16 -7.99 24.89
C MET A 778 19.63 -7.75 26.30
N LEU A 779 20.25 -8.36 27.30
CA LEU A 779 19.88 -8.30 28.72
C LEU A 779 20.99 -7.62 29.53
N GLY A 780 20.62 -6.94 30.61
CA GLY A 780 21.55 -6.27 31.51
C GLY A 780 21.22 -4.79 31.74
N GLU A 781 21.90 -4.15 32.68
CA GLU A 781 21.57 -2.79 33.15
C GLU A 781 21.55 -1.74 32.03
N SER A 782 22.47 -1.81 31.07
CA SER A 782 22.48 -0.89 29.92
C SER A 782 21.31 -1.13 28.97
N ALA A 783 20.94 -2.40 28.72
CA ALA A 783 19.81 -2.74 27.87
C ALA A 783 18.45 -2.41 28.52
N LYS A 784 18.35 -2.58 29.84
CA LYS A 784 17.20 -2.15 30.66
C LYS A 784 16.96 -0.64 30.55
N LYS A 785 18.03 0.17 30.59
CA LYS A 785 17.97 1.63 30.40
C LYS A 785 17.89 2.06 28.93
N GLY A 786 17.90 1.10 28.03
CA GLY A 786 17.83 1.34 26.61
C GLY A 786 16.48 1.89 26.16
N ILE A 787 16.55 2.92 25.33
CA ILE A 787 15.42 3.71 24.84
C ILE A 787 15.16 3.49 23.36
N ALA A 788 16.16 3.02 22.61
CA ALA A 788 16.04 2.67 21.20
C ALA A 788 17.17 1.71 20.77
N TRP A 789 16.99 1.01 19.66
CA TRP A 789 17.99 0.16 19.01
C TRP A 789 17.97 0.40 17.50
N GLY A 790 19.06 0.18 16.79
CA GLY A 790 19.11 0.46 15.35
C GLY A 790 20.49 0.32 14.76
N PHE A 791 20.70 0.94 13.59
CA PHE A 791 21.92 0.82 12.78
C PHE A 791 22.46 -0.61 12.69
N VAL A 792 21.57 -1.57 12.46
CA VAL A 792 21.90 -2.99 12.33
C VAL A 792 22.85 -3.18 11.15
N LYS A 793 23.99 -3.82 11.39
CA LYS A 793 24.97 -4.21 10.37
C LYS A 793 25.17 -5.71 10.42
N LEU A 794 24.84 -6.42 9.35
CA LEU A 794 25.20 -7.83 9.21
C LEU A 794 26.55 -7.95 8.52
N LYS A 795 27.43 -8.77 9.10
CA LYS A 795 28.71 -9.16 8.50
C LYS A 795 28.54 -10.44 7.68
N SER A 796 27.79 -11.41 8.17
CA SER A 796 27.43 -12.63 7.46
C SER A 796 26.10 -13.21 7.97
N VAL A 797 25.38 -13.90 7.10
CA VAL A 797 24.23 -14.73 7.46
C VAL A 797 24.16 -15.93 6.50
N GLU A 798 24.22 -17.12 7.07
CA GLU A 798 24.34 -18.38 6.34
C GLU A 798 23.21 -19.31 6.78
N GLY A 799 22.46 -19.82 5.81
CA GLY A 799 21.51 -20.91 5.98
C GLY A 799 22.21 -22.28 5.96
N PRO A 800 21.43 -23.37 5.94
CA PRO A 800 21.96 -24.72 5.82
C PRO A 800 22.82 -24.86 4.56
N ASP A 801 23.86 -25.69 4.62
CA ASP A 801 24.78 -25.97 3.51
C ASP A 801 25.49 -24.73 2.91
N GLY A 802 25.60 -23.64 3.68
CA GLY A 802 26.23 -22.40 3.24
C GLY A 802 25.37 -21.56 2.29
N LEU A 803 24.05 -21.80 2.26
CA LEU A 803 23.11 -20.98 1.49
C LEU A 803 23.17 -19.53 1.99
N PRO A 804 23.57 -18.53 1.18
CA PRO A 804 23.57 -17.15 1.63
C PRO A 804 22.13 -16.67 1.84
N LEU A 805 21.84 -16.21 3.06
CA LEU A 805 20.60 -15.47 3.33
C LEU A 805 20.89 -13.98 3.17
N LYS A 806 19.86 -13.16 3.01
CA LYS A 806 20.00 -11.72 2.84
C LYS A 806 19.17 -10.98 3.87
N LEU A 807 19.68 -9.83 4.32
CA LEU A 807 18.94 -8.92 5.16
C LEU A 807 17.83 -8.29 4.33
N LYS A 808 16.59 -8.41 4.80
CA LYS A 808 15.49 -7.69 4.20
C LYS A 808 15.49 -6.26 4.75
N VAL A 809 15.80 -5.31 3.87
CA VAL A 809 15.63 -3.89 4.18
C VAL A 809 14.15 -3.56 4.09
N ARG A 810 13.51 -3.30 5.24
CA ARG A 810 12.11 -2.84 5.26
C ARG A 810 12.08 -1.35 4.91
N GLU A 811 11.74 -1.04 3.67
CA GLU A 811 11.61 0.35 3.19
C GLU A 811 10.46 1.09 3.88
N PHE A 812 9.46 0.36 4.40
CA PHE A 812 8.34 0.93 5.13
C PHE A 812 8.22 0.31 6.54
N SER A 813 8.57 1.11 7.55
CA SER A 813 8.40 0.76 8.95
C SER A 813 7.88 1.99 9.68
N PHE A 814 6.70 1.88 10.29
CA PHE A 814 6.13 2.94 11.14
C PHE A 814 7.04 3.33 12.31
N ASN A 815 8.05 2.52 12.63
CA ASN A 815 9.01 2.76 13.69
C ASN A 815 10.43 3.05 13.18
N GLY A 816 10.61 3.29 11.88
CA GLY A 816 11.89 3.60 11.24
C GLY A 816 12.66 2.37 10.73
N GLU A 817 13.60 2.58 9.81
CA GLU A 817 14.41 1.50 9.21
C GLU A 817 15.60 1.14 10.12
N PRO A 818 15.62 -0.04 10.78
CA PRO A 818 16.60 -0.36 11.81
C PRO A 818 18.05 -0.47 11.30
N THR A 819 18.28 -0.52 9.99
CA THR A 819 19.61 -0.47 9.36
C THR A 819 20.15 0.94 9.21
N LYS A 820 19.27 1.96 9.18
CA LYS A 820 19.62 3.37 8.93
C LYS A 820 19.34 4.29 10.10
N GLU A 821 18.45 3.92 11.02
CA GLU A 821 18.08 4.74 12.15
C GLU A 821 17.74 3.92 13.40
N PHE A 822 17.48 4.64 14.51
CA PHE A 822 17.06 4.05 15.77
C PHE A 822 15.54 3.84 15.83
N VAL A 823 15.15 2.59 16.04
CA VAL A 823 13.81 2.13 16.39
C VAL A 823 13.60 2.23 17.89
N ARG A 824 12.59 2.98 18.31
CA ARG A 824 12.32 3.24 19.73
C ARG A 824 11.77 2.02 20.45
N VAL A 825 12.27 1.78 21.65
CA VAL A 825 11.79 0.73 22.56
C VAL A 825 10.45 1.16 23.16
N LYS A 826 9.37 0.42 22.85
CA LYS A 826 8.03 0.60 23.44
C LYS A 826 7.75 -0.54 24.41
N ARG A 827 8.10 -0.36 25.70
CA ARG A 827 7.79 -1.34 26.74
C ARG A 827 6.27 -1.37 26.98
N GLY A 828 5.64 -2.53 26.78
CA GLY A 828 4.18 -2.72 26.92
C GLY A 828 3.35 -2.59 25.64
N GLY A 829 3.97 -2.37 24.47
CA GLY A 829 3.27 -2.36 23.18
C GLY A 829 3.06 -3.76 22.58
N PHE A 830 2.08 -3.88 21.68
CA PHE A 830 1.77 -5.13 20.97
C PHE A 830 2.88 -5.59 20.03
N GLU A 831 3.54 -4.63 19.35
CA GLU A 831 4.44 -4.90 18.21
C GLU A 831 5.88 -5.26 18.62
N ASN A 832 6.37 -4.84 19.79
CA ASN A 832 7.76 -5.04 20.21
C ASN A 832 7.84 -5.40 21.69
N ARG A 833 7.87 -6.70 22.00
CA ARG A 833 8.03 -7.19 23.37
C ARG A 833 9.49 -7.27 23.75
N HIS A 834 9.95 -6.21 24.38
CA HIS A 834 11.27 -6.15 25.02
C HIS A 834 11.21 -6.81 26.40
N PRO A 835 12.24 -7.54 26.84
CA PRO A 835 12.33 -8.02 28.21
C PRO A 835 12.44 -6.87 29.22
N ASP A 836 11.97 -7.05 30.45
CA ASP A 836 11.97 -5.97 31.45
C ASP A 836 13.38 -5.50 31.82
N ASP A 837 14.34 -6.44 31.82
CA ASP A 837 15.76 -6.21 32.10
C ASP A 837 16.60 -6.03 30.81
N GLY A 838 15.95 -5.80 29.66
CA GLY A 838 16.66 -5.72 28.40
C GLY A 838 15.87 -5.16 27.23
N MET A 839 16.27 -5.56 26.02
CA MET A 839 15.56 -5.23 24.79
C MET A 839 15.80 -6.29 23.71
N THR A 840 14.85 -6.45 22.79
CA THR A 840 15.00 -7.29 21.61
C THR A 840 15.06 -6.43 20.35
N ALA A 841 16.06 -6.67 19.51
CA ALA A 841 16.15 -6.16 18.15
C ALA A 841 15.68 -7.25 17.17
N ALA A 842 14.77 -6.91 16.26
CA ALA A 842 14.27 -7.85 15.24
C ALA A 842 14.95 -7.57 13.89
N ILE A 843 15.63 -8.58 13.35
CA ILE A 843 16.37 -8.50 12.09
C ILE A 843 15.66 -9.40 11.08
N THR A 844 14.95 -8.81 10.12
CA THR A 844 14.19 -9.57 9.12
C THR A 844 15.10 -10.02 7.98
N LEU A 845 15.04 -11.30 7.63
CA LEU A 845 15.72 -11.89 6.48
C LEU A 845 14.77 -12.00 5.28
N GLU A 846 15.32 -11.93 4.08
CA GLU A 846 14.57 -12.22 2.84
C GLU A 846 14.07 -13.68 2.85
N HIS A 847 12.99 -13.95 2.12
CA HIS A 847 12.48 -15.30 1.96
C HIS A 847 13.55 -16.23 1.39
N PRO A 848 13.92 -17.30 2.10
CA PRO A 848 14.77 -18.31 1.51
C PRO A 848 13.99 -18.98 0.38
N SER A 849 14.64 -19.21 -0.77
CA SER A 849 14.03 -19.87 -1.92
C SER A 849 13.69 -21.34 -1.67
N LYS A 850 14.14 -21.90 -0.54
CA LYS A 850 13.84 -23.23 -0.04
C LYS A 850 13.52 -23.15 1.45
N PRO A 851 12.61 -23.98 1.99
CA PRO A 851 12.43 -24.11 3.43
C PRO A 851 13.76 -24.42 4.11
N ILE A 852 14.07 -23.69 5.19
CA ILE A 852 15.26 -23.91 6.01
C ILE A 852 14.82 -24.32 7.41
N GLN A 853 15.53 -25.28 8.02
CA GLN A 853 15.26 -25.75 9.39
C GLN A 853 16.11 -25.02 10.43
N ASN A 854 17.19 -24.36 10.01
CA ASN A 854 18.03 -23.56 10.88
C ASN A 854 18.71 -22.42 10.08
N VAL A 855 19.17 -21.41 10.80
CA VAL A 855 20.18 -20.44 10.34
C VAL A 855 21.51 -20.94 10.90
N ALA A 856 22.39 -21.42 10.00
CA ALA A 856 23.64 -22.06 10.37
C ALA A 856 24.58 -21.10 11.13
N ALA A 857 24.70 -19.86 10.65
CA ALA A 857 25.44 -18.81 11.33
C ALA A 857 24.90 -17.42 10.99
N ILE A 858 24.96 -16.49 11.95
CA ILE A 858 24.71 -15.07 11.72
C ILE A 858 25.67 -14.24 12.58
N GLU A 859 26.36 -13.28 11.96
CA GLU A 859 27.30 -12.37 12.62
C GLU A 859 26.97 -10.92 12.23
N GLY A 860 26.97 -10.02 13.21
CA GLY A 860 26.66 -8.62 12.98
C GLY A 860 26.84 -7.74 14.21
N SER A 861 26.24 -6.56 14.16
CA SER A 861 26.16 -5.63 15.28
C SER A 861 24.85 -4.85 15.25
N VAL A 862 24.39 -4.44 16.42
CA VAL A 862 23.27 -3.51 16.61
C VAL A 862 23.72 -2.38 17.51
N LYS A 863 23.34 -1.14 17.20
CA LYS A 863 23.54 0.00 18.10
C LYS A 863 22.39 0.10 19.09
N LEU A 864 22.72 0.34 20.35
CA LEU A 864 21.77 0.67 21.40
C LEU A 864 21.89 2.15 21.76
N LEU A 865 20.74 2.82 21.90
CA LEU A 865 20.66 4.08 22.64
C LEU A 865 20.13 3.80 24.02
N PHE A 866 20.80 4.33 25.04
CA PHE A 866 20.31 4.31 26.42
C PHE A 866 20.45 5.70 27.05
N ALA A 867 19.59 5.99 28.01
CA ALA A 867 19.62 7.23 28.76
C ALA A 867 20.27 7.01 30.13
N LYS A 868 21.16 7.91 30.55
CA LYS A 868 21.71 7.88 31.92
C LYS A 868 20.66 8.21 32.96
N GLU A 869 19.79 9.16 32.63
CA GLU A 869 18.75 9.68 33.52
C GLU A 869 17.47 9.95 32.71
N GLN A 870 16.32 9.75 33.36
CA GLN A 870 15.03 10.23 32.87
C GLN A 870 14.48 11.26 33.84
N LYS A 871 14.03 12.40 33.30
CA LYS A 871 13.43 13.48 34.09
C LYS A 871 12.04 13.80 33.55
N THR A 872 11.05 13.83 34.43
CA THR A 872 9.70 14.30 34.07
C THR A 872 9.57 15.78 34.39
N ILE A 873 9.12 16.55 33.41
CA ILE A 873 8.82 17.98 33.56
C ILE A 873 7.34 18.21 33.33
N THR A 874 6.79 19.22 34.00
CA THR A 874 5.39 19.60 33.86
C THR A 874 5.28 20.95 33.16
N VAL A 875 4.45 21.01 32.13
CA VAL A 875 4.09 22.24 31.43
C VAL A 875 2.66 22.60 31.83
N ASP A 876 2.54 23.45 32.84
CA ASP A 876 1.24 23.84 33.40
C ASP A 876 0.41 24.67 32.43
N ALA A 877 -0.91 24.50 32.54
CA ALA A 877 -1.93 25.21 31.78
C ALA A 877 -1.62 25.22 30.27
N PHE A 878 -1.21 24.08 29.72
CA PHE A 878 -0.79 23.98 28.32
C PHE A 878 -1.82 24.49 27.31
N PRO A 879 -3.16 24.40 27.52
CA PRO A 879 -4.14 24.95 26.57
C PRO A 879 -4.00 26.46 26.32
N SER A 880 -3.52 27.21 27.32
CA SER A 880 -3.26 28.65 27.23
C SER A 880 -1.96 29.00 26.50
N ARG A 881 -1.13 28.00 26.22
CA ARG A 881 0.16 28.12 25.52
C ARG A 881 0.08 27.78 24.03
N ALA A 882 -1.10 27.47 23.50
CA ALA A 882 -1.27 27.24 22.07
C ALA A 882 -0.78 28.44 21.24
N GLY A 883 -0.08 28.16 20.14
CA GLY A 883 0.61 29.14 19.31
C GLY A 883 2.00 29.55 19.82
N LYS A 884 2.44 29.07 21.00
CA LYS A 884 3.73 29.45 21.61
C LYS A 884 4.69 28.28 21.63
N ALA A 885 5.99 28.60 21.63
CA ALA A 885 7.03 27.63 21.91
C ALA A 885 6.92 27.14 23.37
N VAL A 886 7.11 25.84 23.58
CA VAL A 886 7.18 25.27 24.93
C VAL A 886 8.62 25.36 25.41
N SER A 887 8.84 26.18 26.43
CA SER A 887 10.14 26.35 27.09
C SER A 887 10.09 25.82 28.53
N HIS A 888 11.15 25.11 28.91
CA HIS A 888 11.41 24.68 30.29
C HIS A 888 12.92 24.58 30.48
N PRO A 889 13.50 24.95 31.64
CA PRO A 889 14.95 24.91 31.86
C PRO A 889 15.56 23.54 31.55
N ASP A 890 14.87 22.45 31.89
CA ASP A 890 15.32 21.08 31.63
C ASP A 890 15.15 20.59 30.19
N LEU A 891 14.42 21.31 29.33
CA LEU A 891 14.42 21.03 27.89
C LEU A 891 15.69 21.55 27.21
N LYS A 892 16.34 22.58 27.78
CA LYS A 892 17.51 23.20 27.17
C LYS A 892 18.71 22.24 27.04
N PRO A 893 19.09 21.42 28.05
CA PRO A 893 20.20 20.46 27.92
C PRO A 893 19.94 19.35 26.90
N THR A 894 18.68 19.04 26.59
CA THR A 894 18.33 18.00 25.60
C THR A 894 18.31 18.53 24.17
N GLY A 895 18.37 19.85 24.00
CA GLY A 895 18.15 20.52 22.72
C GLY A 895 16.72 20.42 22.21
N LEU A 896 15.78 19.84 22.98
CA LEU A 896 14.39 19.68 22.59
C LEU A 896 13.70 21.05 22.52
N ARG A 897 13.05 21.31 21.40
CA ARG A 897 12.20 22.49 21.18
C ARG A 897 10.85 22.03 20.68
N PHE A 898 9.78 22.46 21.33
CA PHE A 898 8.42 22.14 20.90
C PHE A 898 7.64 23.39 20.54
N LYS A 899 6.74 23.25 19.57
CA LYS A 899 5.69 24.20 19.26
C LYS A 899 4.36 23.56 19.60
N LEU A 900 3.55 24.22 20.42
CA LEU A 900 2.21 23.73 20.74
C LEU A 900 1.19 24.51 19.90
N GLU A 901 0.33 23.79 19.19
CA GLU A 901 -0.70 24.35 18.33
C GLU A 901 -2.07 23.84 18.75
N ARG A 902 -3.11 24.65 18.56
CA ARG A 902 -4.50 24.24 18.78
C ARG A 902 -5.03 23.66 17.48
N GLU A 903 -5.68 22.51 17.58
CA GLU A 903 -6.35 21.86 16.46
C GLU A 903 -7.84 21.66 16.77
N ASN A 904 -8.64 21.35 15.75
CA ASN A 904 -10.09 21.19 15.89
C ASN A 904 -10.50 20.16 16.96
N MET A 905 -9.69 19.10 17.15
CA MET A 905 -9.96 18.00 18.08
C MET A 905 -9.06 17.99 19.33
N GLY A 906 -8.25 19.04 19.54
CA GLY A 906 -7.33 19.09 20.68
C GLY A 906 -6.13 19.98 20.45
N PHE A 907 -4.94 19.42 20.68
CA PHE A 907 -3.67 20.13 20.55
C PHE A 907 -2.63 19.28 19.84
N LYS A 908 -1.74 19.93 19.11
CA LYS A 908 -0.57 19.30 18.49
C LYS A 908 0.69 19.86 19.12
N LEU A 909 1.52 18.99 19.66
CA LEU A 909 2.85 19.32 20.17
C LEU A 909 3.91 18.87 19.16
N SER A 910 4.35 19.77 18.29
CA SER A 910 5.35 19.50 17.25
C SER A 910 6.77 19.63 17.80
N LEU A 911 7.62 18.64 17.54
CA LEU A 911 9.06 18.70 17.82
C LEU A 911 9.75 19.47 16.70
N VAL A 912 10.12 20.73 16.96
CA VAL A 912 10.75 21.64 15.98
C VAL A 912 12.29 21.66 16.09
N GLY A 913 12.87 20.88 17.01
CA GLY A 913 14.31 20.69 17.09
C GLY A 913 14.75 19.82 18.26
N GLY A 914 15.97 19.31 18.18
CA GLY A 914 16.55 18.37 19.13
C GLY A 914 16.46 16.92 18.65
N ASN A 915 17.05 16.00 19.41
CA ASN A 915 17.00 14.57 19.09
C ASN A 915 15.62 14.00 19.48
N LYS A 916 14.90 13.39 18.54
CA LYS A 916 13.59 12.76 18.77
C LYS A 916 13.60 11.68 19.86
N ASN A 917 14.74 11.04 20.09
CA ASN A 917 14.93 10.04 21.14
C ASN A 917 15.13 10.65 22.54
N SER A 918 15.33 11.97 22.64
CA SER A 918 15.38 12.68 23.93
C SER A 918 14.03 12.81 24.61
N LEU A 919 12.91 12.52 23.94
CA LEU A 919 11.58 12.56 24.55
C LEU A 919 11.03 11.14 24.75
N ALA A 920 10.92 10.70 26.00
CA ALA A 920 10.54 9.35 26.42
C ALA A 920 9.02 9.14 26.60
N LYS A 921 8.26 10.18 26.98
CA LYS A 921 6.80 10.09 27.12
C LYS A 921 6.17 11.47 27.12
N VAL A 922 4.94 11.57 26.61
CA VAL A 922 4.08 12.75 26.73
C VAL A 922 2.76 12.28 27.33
N GLU A 923 2.30 12.93 28.40
CA GLU A 923 1.02 12.64 29.06
C GLU A 923 0.27 13.94 29.29
N ALA A 924 -1.04 13.93 29.08
CA ALA A 924 -1.91 15.01 29.50
C ALA A 924 -2.47 14.68 30.89
N VAL A 925 -2.31 15.62 31.83
CA VAL A 925 -2.73 15.47 33.22
C VAL A 925 -3.59 16.64 33.68
N ASP A 926 -4.41 16.45 34.70
CA ASP A 926 -5.13 17.52 35.39
C ASP A 926 -4.18 18.39 36.24
N ALA A 927 -4.74 19.40 36.93
CA ALA A 927 -3.97 20.29 37.79
C ALA A 927 -3.37 19.60 39.03
N ASP A 928 -3.91 18.43 39.43
CA ASP A 928 -3.39 17.61 40.51
C ASP A 928 -2.32 16.61 40.00
N GLY A 929 -2.04 16.62 38.69
CA GLY A 929 -1.08 15.74 38.03
C GLY A 929 -1.59 14.33 37.77
N LYS A 930 -2.89 14.06 37.88
CA LYS A 930 -3.50 12.77 37.52
C LYS A 930 -3.73 12.70 36.01
N PRO A 931 -3.54 11.53 35.37
CA PRO A 931 -3.85 11.36 33.95
C PRO A 931 -5.29 11.78 33.63
N LEU A 932 -5.47 12.54 32.55
CA LEU A 932 -6.81 12.83 32.04
C LEU A 932 -7.37 11.55 31.40
N GLU A 933 -8.37 10.93 32.02
CA GLU A 933 -8.92 9.63 31.60
C GLU A 933 -9.47 9.65 30.15
N ASP A 934 -10.00 10.78 29.70
CA ASP A 934 -10.56 10.96 28.36
C ASP A 934 -9.53 11.48 27.33
N ALA A 935 -8.28 11.73 27.74
CA ALA A 935 -7.26 12.26 26.84
C ALA A 935 -6.43 11.13 26.21
N ASN A 936 -6.28 11.19 24.88
CA ASN A 936 -5.39 10.34 24.11
C ASN A 936 -4.20 11.16 23.62
N VAL A 937 -2.98 10.67 23.88
CA VAL A 937 -1.74 11.24 23.37
C VAL A 937 -1.13 10.27 22.36
N SER A 938 -1.23 10.61 21.07
CA SER A 938 -0.69 9.82 19.97
C SER A 938 0.55 10.49 19.39
N ARG A 939 1.64 9.73 19.25
CA ARG A 939 2.84 10.19 18.53
C ARG A 939 2.71 9.86 17.05
N ILE A 940 2.95 10.84 16.19
CA ILE A 940 3.00 10.66 14.74
C ILE A 940 4.35 11.16 14.24
N THR A 941 4.98 10.40 13.35
CA THR A 941 6.21 10.79 12.67
C THR A 941 5.95 10.69 11.17
N PHE A 942 6.14 11.80 10.46
CA PHE A 942 5.97 11.88 9.02
C PHE A 942 7.23 12.51 8.42
N GLY A 943 7.97 11.74 7.61
CA GLY A 943 9.31 12.12 7.18
C GLY A 943 10.24 12.42 8.37
N LYS A 944 10.79 13.65 8.39
CA LYS A 944 11.67 14.12 9.48
C LYS A 944 10.91 14.75 10.65
N GLU A 945 9.61 15.02 10.48
CA GLU A 945 8.81 15.69 11.51
C GLU A 945 8.26 14.68 12.51
N THR A 946 8.21 15.07 13.77
CA THR A 946 7.55 14.30 14.83
C THR A 946 6.63 15.23 15.60
N TYR A 947 5.38 14.84 15.77
CA TYR A 947 4.44 15.57 16.61
C TYR A 947 3.64 14.62 17.51
N TYR A 948 3.03 15.19 18.55
CA TYR A 948 2.18 14.49 19.49
C TYR A 948 0.79 15.13 19.45
N GLY A 949 -0.18 14.38 18.94
CA GLY A 949 -1.59 14.76 18.99
C GLY A 949 -2.12 14.47 20.39
N ILE A 950 -2.68 15.49 21.03
CA ILE A 950 -3.32 15.43 22.34
C ILE A 950 -4.80 15.71 22.11
N SER A 951 -5.60 14.66 22.03
CA SER A 951 -7.04 14.73 21.78
C SER A 951 -7.81 14.32 23.02
N SER A 952 -9.05 14.80 23.15
CA SER A 952 -9.98 14.37 24.19
C SER A 952 -11.30 14.00 23.53
N PHE A 953 -11.75 12.76 23.73
CA PHE A 953 -12.94 12.24 23.07
C PHE A 953 -14.21 12.75 23.77
N GLY A 954 -14.73 13.90 23.32
CA GLY A 954 -16.03 14.44 23.74
C GLY A 954 -15.99 15.43 24.91
N ALA A 955 -14.93 15.45 25.72
CA ALA A 955 -14.73 16.47 26.74
C ALA A 955 -13.75 17.57 26.26
N LYS A 956 -14.03 18.84 26.58
CA LYS A 956 -13.02 19.90 26.39
C LYS A 956 -11.86 19.64 27.34
N VAL A 957 -10.62 19.67 26.85
CA VAL A 957 -9.42 19.62 27.69
C VAL A 957 -9.51 20.75 28.73
N PRO A 958 -9.43 20.46 30.05
CA PRO A 958 -9.54 21.47 31.10
C PRO A 958 -8.53 22.61 30.90
N ALA A 959 -8.93 23.86 31.14
CA ALA A 959 -8.05 25.01 30.93
C ALA A 959 -6.78 24.99 31.80
N ASN A 960 -6.85 24.31 32.95
CA ASN A 960 -5.75 24.09 33.90
C ASN A 960 -5.00 22.77 33.67
N ALA A 961 -5.29 22.02 32.60
CA ALA A 961 -4.56 20.80 32.28
C ALA A 961 -3.07 21.09 32.03
N ALA A 962 -2.21 20.14 32.38
CA ALA A 962 -0.77 20.21 32.17
C ALA A 962 -0.27 19.09 31.25
N LEU A 963 0.90 19.28 30.64
CA LEU A 963 1.63 18.20 29.94
C LEU A 963 2.79 17.73 30.79
N LYS A 964 2.82 16.43 31.12
CA LYS A 964 4.01 15.78 31.66
C LYS A 964 4.86 15.27 30.50
N LEU A 965 6.05 15.84 30.33
CA LEU A 965 7.03 15.42 29.34
C LEU A 965 8.14 14.67 30.08
N THR A 966 8.32 13.39 29.80
CA THR A 966 9.46 12.63 30.32
C THR A 966 10.58 12.68 29.30
N VAL A 967 11.72 13.24 29.66
CA VAL A 967 12.88 13.41 28.77
C VAL A 967 14.04 12.52 29.18
N ASN A 968 14.76 12.01 28.20
CA ASN A 968 15.99 11.24 28.33
C ASN A 968 17.19 12.18 28.34
N LEU A 969 18.00 12.12 29.39
CA LEU A 969 19.22 12.93 29.57
C LEU A 969 20.46 12.05 29.45
N GLY A 970 21.55 12.63 28.95
CA GLY A 970 22.84 11.96 28.81
C GLY A 970 22.74 10.70 27.94
N ILE A 971 22.10 10.82 26.77
CA ILE A 971 21.95 9.71 25.83
C ILE A 971 23.33 9.29 25.32
N GLU A 972 23.60 7.99 25.36
CA GLU A 972 24.81 7.39 24.83
C GLU A 972 24.48 6.29 23.83
N GLU A 973 25.39 6.10 22.88
CA GLU A 973 25.36 5.00 21.91
C GLU A 973 26.30 3.89 22.35
N LEU A 974 25.85 2.65 22.20
CA LEU A 974 26.65 1.45 22.44
C LEU A 974 26.54 0.51 21.25
N ASP A 975 27.66 0.20 20.60
CA ASP A 975 27.73 -0.86 19.61
C ASP A 975 27.74 -2.22 20.30
N VAL A 976 26.82 -3.10 19.92
CA VAL A 976 26.65 -4.42 20.50
C VAL A 976 26.86 -5.47 19.39
N PRO A 977 28.07 -6.05 19.27
CA PRO A 977 28.33 -7.12 18.32
C PRO A 977 27.60 -8.39 18.76
N PHE A 978 27.21 -9.21 17.79
CA PHE A 978 26.62 -10.51 18.05
C PHE A 978 27.09 -11.53 17.02
N ARG A 979 27.21 -12.77 17.47
CA ARG A 979 27.39 -13.97 16.64
C ARG A 979 26.59 -15.11 17.23
N PHE A 980 25.76 -15.73 16.40
CA PHE A 980 25.00 -16.92 16.75
C PHE A 980 25.25 -18.02 15.73
N GLU A 981 25.22 -19.26 16.19
CA GLU A 981 25.37 -20.45 15.36
C GLU A 981 24.20 -21.40 15.62
N ASN A 982 23.76 -22.10 14.58
CA ASN A 982 22.71 -23.12 14.62
C ASN A 982 21.40 -22.62 15.26
N LEU A 983 20.93 -21.44 14.87
CA LEU A 983 19.63 -20.95 15.32
C LEU A 983 18.52 -21.79 14.67
N SER A 984 17.79 -22.56 15.46
CA SER A 984 16.63 -23.31 14.96
C SER A 984 15.60 -22.38 14.35
N VAL A 985 15.04 -22.76 13.21
CA VAL A 985 13.90 -22.09 12.57
C VAL A 985 12.63 -22.83 12.97
N PRO A 986 11.61 -22.14 13.53
CA PRO A 986 10.35 -22.80 13.86
C PRO A 986 9.67 -23.31 12.59
N ASP A 987 8.83 -24.33 12.72
CA ASP A 987 7.99 -24.77 11.60
C ASP A 987 7.17 -23.59 11.06
N LEU A 988 6.96 -23.56 9.74
CA LEU A 988 6.09 -22.56 9.12
C LEU A 988 4.70 -22.65 9.75
N PRO A 989 4.11 -21.54 10.21
CA PRO A 989 2.77 -21.56 10.77
C PRO A 989 1.81 -22.10 9.72
N ILE A 990 1.07 -23.15 10.09
CA ILE A 990 0.04 -23.75 9.24
C ILE A 990 -1.15 -22.77 9.26
N LYS A 991 -1.54 -22.27 8.08
CA LYS A 991 -2.78 -21.48 7.94
C LYS A 991 -4.00 -22.36 8.07
#